data_AF-A0A5Q0GK72-F1
#
_entry.id   AF-A0A5Q0GK72-F1
#
_cell.length_a   1.000
_cell.length_b   1.000
_cell.length_c   1.000
_cell.angle_alpha   90.00
_cell.angle_beta   90.00
_cell.angle_gamma   90.00
#
_symmetry.space_group_name_H-M   'P 1'
#
loop_
_entity.id
_entity.type
_entity.pdbx_description
1 polymer ?
#
loop_
_entity_poly.entity_id
_entity_poly.type
_entity_poly.pdbx_seq_one_letter_code
_entity_poly.pdbx_strand_id
1 'polypeptide(L)'
;MQNLTQILQPQRWQTISQKLLAKMLSEFMYEEIIKPETIEQTPESTLYHLTLPGGIAYKFQAKKRLFDSYRVIPTSIQRRETSEFSPAFNPLQFVLDIHTAVGMTAETTAHLIKELSNTLLADAHIQTKKETQNIDLLTLDYPSLEGEMEGHPWITFNKGRIGFGYDDYLAHAPESKQPVSLFWIAVSSEHAQFNAISGLDYVTLIQEELGAENLAEFTAILEQRHLNPADYYFLPVHDWQWKNIITLLFVEEIATGAMIPLGYSQDKYLPQQSIRTFANISHPQKRYVKLPLSILNTLVYRGLPGDRTQVAPLVTEYVKSICDNDPFLKDECRLILPGEIASINYDHPYYSQLAGAPYQYKEMLGCLWRESVLVYTKADERPITLASLLHIDGSGKPFISQLVERSGLSLDEWLSCLFNTILPPLLHYLYRYGVVFSPHGENTILVLKDFVPHRLAMKDFVDDVNISRHSLPELETLTPQLKAVLLTEPPEGLCQFIFAGLFICHHRYLSDLLADYHNYPEHTFWTKVRQTILNYQSRFPEMQDRFELFNLLAPQFTKLCLNRNRLITYGYADDGDRPHAAAFGKVNNALYLVAEKATSVHLNSQKKPVNQTQSSCIFTYIDPEYGKEVSFRPVSYEQDVEMIYDWMQQKHLIPFWKLNISFAEFQEYLQKSLKADHKKLFIGSLDGEPVSYGIIYQVIKDNIRHYYPYQESDMGGHIAIGKREYFEKEYIFPIFRGSSALVFHLYETERLIIEPDSRNRIVIPTQEQCGFYIYDEVKLPHKKAALMILEREHFFQKLSDLKQISTEFCNTR
;
A
#
# COMPACT_ATOMS: atom_id res chain seq x y z
N MET A 1 28.53 25.96 12.78
CA MET A 1 29.44 24.98 13.44
C MET A 1 29.29 24.90 14.97
N GLN A 2 29.31 26.00 15.75
CA GLN A 2 29.22 25.93 17.23
C GLN A 2 27.94 25.25 17.78
N ASN A 3 26.84 25.26 17.03
CA ASN A 3 25.60 24.58 17.42
C ASN A 3 25.67 23.05 17.20
N LEU A 4 26.41 22.57 16.19
CA LEU A 4 26.40 21.16 15.81
C LEU A 4 26.98 20.24 16.89
N THR A 5 28.03 20.69 17.61
CA THR A 5 28.57 19.94 18.75
C THR A 5 27.60 19.87 19.92
N GLN A 6 26.72 20.87 20.10
CA GLN A 6 25.67 20.83 21.11
C GLN A 6 24.54 19.86 20.71
N ILE A 7 24.25 19.74 19.42
CA ILE A 7 23.25 18.81 18.87
C ILE A 7 23.75 17.36 18.90
N LEU A 8 25.00 17.11 18.50
CA LEU A 8 25.59 15.77 18.38
C LEU A 8 26.35 15.37 19.66
N GLN A 9 25.62 15.24 20.76
CA GLN A 9 26.16 14.76 22.04
C GLN A 9 26.11 13.22 22.11
N PRO A 10 27.13 12.53 22.67
CA PRO A 10 27.20 11.06 22.69
C PRO A 10 25.94 10.38 23.24
N GLN A 11 25.42 10.87 24.37
CA GLN A 11 24.21 10.30 25.00
C GLN A 11 22.96 10.45 24.13
N ARG A 12 22.80 11.61 23.49
CA ARG A 12 21.68 11.88 22.58
C ARG A 12 21.79 11.03 21.33
N TRP A 13 22.98 10.99 20.74
CA TRP A 13 23.30 10.16 19.58
C TRP A 13 22.99 8.69 19.85
N GLN A 14 23.40 8.15 20.99
CA GLN A 14 23.08 6.78 21.39
C GLN A 14 21.56 6.55 21.49
N THR A 15 20.83 7.48 22.11
CA THR A 15 19.38 7.36 22.31
C THR A 15 18.62 7.36 20.98
N ILE A 16 18.89 8.32 20.09
CA ILE A 16 18.21 8.39 18.79
C ILE A 16 18.62 7.23 17.87
N SER A 17 19.88 6.81 17.91
CA SER A 17 20.37 5.67 17.14
C SER A 17 19.72 4.37 17.59
N GLN A 18 19.56 4.17 18.90
CA GLN A 18 18.89 2.99 19.46
C GLN A 18 17.40 2.95 19.08
N LYS A 19 16.71 4.11 19.09
CA LYS A 19 15.32 4.21 18.62
C LYS A 19 15.20 3.86 17.14
N LEU A 20 16.10 4.37 16.29
CA LEU A 20 16.11 4.06 14.87
C LEU A 20 16.43 2.59 14.60
N LEU A 21 17.39 2.00 15.32
CA LEU A 21 17.72 0.58 15.21
C LEU A 21 16.53 -0.31 15.60
N ALA A 22 15.81 0.02 16.68
CA ALA A 22 14.61 -0.69 17.07
C ALA A 22 13.49 -0.59 16.01
N LYS A 23 13.33 0.59 15.40
CA LYS A 23 12.42 0.79 14.26
C LYS A 23 12.83 -0.06 13.07
N MET A 24 14.11 -0.08 12.70
CA MET A 24 14.62 -0.91 11.60
C MET A 24 14.35 -2.39 11.84
N LEU A 25 14.68 -2.93 13.01
CA LEU A 25 14.40 -4.32 13.34
C LEU A 25 12.90 -4.63 13.26
N SER A 26 12.05 -3.75 13.79
CA SER A 26 10.58 -3.92 13.78
C SER A 26 10.02 -3.97 12.35
N GLU A 27 10.37 -2.97 11.53
CA GLU A 27 9.85 -2.84 10.16
C GLU A 27 10.48 -3.84 9.20
N PHE A 28 11.76 -4.21 9.40
CA PHE A 28 12.43 -5.21 8.58
C PHE A 28 11.93 -6.63 8.89
N MET A 29 11.49 -6.90 10.12
CA MET A 29 10.75 -8.13 10.43
C MET A 29 9.37 -8.14 9.79
N TYR A 30 8.62 -7.04 9.87
CA TYR A 30 7.31 -6.91 9.24
C TYR A 30 7.37 -7.14 7.71
N GLU A 31 8.31 -6.49 7.03
CA GLU A 31 8.54 -6.61 5.59
C GLU A 31 9.36 -7.84 5.17
N GLU A 32 9.68 -8.73 6.11
CA GLU A 32 10.46 -9.95 5.87
C GLU A 32 11.80 -9.69 5.14
N ILE A 33 12.43 -8.56 5.45
CA ILE A 33 13.81 -8.22 5.06
C ILE A 33 14.79 -9.02 5.92
N ILE A 34 14.46 -9.20 7.20
CA ILE A 34 15.18 -10.06 8.14
C ILE A 34 14.22 -11.09 8.74
N LYS A 35 14.73 -12.28 9.06
CA LYS A 35 13.95 -13.39 9.62
C LYS A 35 14.67 -13.98 10.84
N PRO A 36 14.58 -13.33 12.01
CA PRO A 36 15.22 -13.85 13.23
C PRO A 36 14.48 -15.08 13.76
N GLU A 37 15.23 -16.00 14.35
CA GLU A 37 14.69 -17.16 15.05
C GLU A 37 14.06 -16.75 16.39
N THR A 38 13.01 -17.45 16.80
CA THR A 38 12.43 -17.32 18.14
C THR A 38 13.20 -18.22 19.11
N ILE A 39 13.75 -17.63 20.17
CA ILE A 39 14.47 -18.37 21.22
C ILE A 39 13.56 -18.68 22.41
N GLU A 40 12.84 -17.67 22.87
CA GLU A 40 11.96 -17.77 24.05
C GLU A 40 10.75 -16.87 23.85
N GLN A 41 9.57 -17.34 24.21
CA GLN A 41 8.34 -16.57 24.13
C GLN A 41 7.70 -16.48 25.51
N THR A 42 7.53 -15.26 26.01
CA THR A 42 6.74 -14.94 27.21
C THR A 42 5.42 -14.26 26.82
N PRO A 43 4.46 -14.11 27.76
CA PRO A 43 3.25 -13.32 27.51
C PRO A 43 3.52 -11.85 27.14
N GLU A 44 4.61 -11.28 27.63
CA GLU A 44 4.97 -9.86 27.49
C GLU A 44 5.78 -9.60 26.21
N SER A 45 6.71 -10.49 25.86
CA SER A 45 7.61 -10.33 24.72
C SER A 45 8.18 -11.66 24.23
N THR A 46 8.77 -11.65 23.04
CA THR A 46 9.51 -12.78 22.46
C THR A 46 10.97 -12.38 22.29
N LEU A 47 11.89 -13.23 22.75
CA LEU A 47 13.32 -13.11 22.52
C LEU A 47 13.66 -13.67 21.13
N TYR A 48 14.24 -12.83 20.30
CA TYR A 48 14.66 -13.13 18.94
C TYR A 48 16.17 -13.23 18.82
N HIS A 49 16.64 -14.07 17.91
CA HIS A 49 18.04 -14.22 17.55
C HIS A 49 18.20 -14.18 16.02
N LEU A 50 18.93 -13.19 15.54
CA LEU A 50 19.26 -13.04 14.11
C LEU A 50 20.72 -13.44 13.91
N THR A 51 20.96 -14.50 13.14
CA THR A 51 22.31 -14.91 12.73
C THR A 51 22.63 -14.32 11.36
N LEU A 52 23.84 -13.79 11.19
CA LEU A 52 24.31 -13.15 9.96
C LEU A 52 25.65 -13.76 9.51
N PRO A 53 26.07 -13.54 8.24
CA PRO A 53 27.38 -13.94 7.75
C PRO A 53 28.53 -13.40 8.63
N GLY A 54 29.66 -14.12 8.64
CA GLY A 54 30.85 -13.71 9.41
C GLY A 54 30.76 -13.93 10.92
N GLY A 55 29.76 -14.66 11.41
CA GLY A 55 29.58 -14.95 12.84
C GLY A 55 28.85 -13.86 13.63
N ILE A 56 28.49 -12.77 12.95
CA ILE A 56 27.72 -11.67 13.51
C ILE A 56 26.33 -12.17 13.90
N ALA A 57 25.84 -11.74 15.06
CA ALA A 57 24.50 -12.07 15.51
C ALA A 57 23.88 -10.92 16.32
N TYR A 58 22.56 -10.83 16.27
CA TYR A 58 21.78 -9.91 17.10
C TYR A 58 20.80 -10.67 17.99
N LYS A 59 20.64 -10.20 19.23
CA LYS A 59 19.59 -10.64 20.16
C LYS A 59 18.77 -9.44 20.59
N PHE A 60 17.45 -9.60 20.63
CA PHE A 60 16.56 -8.53 21.07
C PHE A 60 15.19 -9.10 21.44
N GLN A 61 14.48 -8.39 22.31
CA GLN A 61 13.10 -8.69 22.66
C GLN A 61 12.15 -7.86 21.80
N ALA A 62 11.09 -8.47 21.31
CA ALA A 62 10.01 -7.76 20.63
C ALA A 62 8.64 -8.30 21.01
N LYS A 63 7.66 -7.40 21.10
CA LYS A 63 6.25 -7.75 21.28
C LYS A 63 5.62 -7.97 19.91
N LYS A 64 4.99 -9.13 19.71
CA LYS A 64 4.13 -9.38 18.54
C LYS A 64 2.83 -8.59 18.67
N ARG A 65 2.36 -8.01 17.57
CA ARG A 65 1.18 -7.16 17.47
C ARG A 65 0.29 -7.66 16.32
N LEU A 66 -0.92 -7.12 16.17
CA LEU A 66 -1.77 -7.47 15.02
C LEU A 66 -1.16 -6.91 13.71
N PHE A 67 -1.72 -7.33 12.57
CA PHE A 67 -1.12 -7.10 11.25
C PHE A 67 0.31 -7.66 11.09
N ASP A 68 0.59 -8.80 11.71
CA ASP A 68 1.91 -9.46 11.68
C ASP A 68 3.07 -8.53 12.01
N SER A 69 2.80 -7.53 12.85
CA SER A 69 3.74 -6.47 13.15
C SER A 69 4.45 -6.71 14.47
N TYR A 70 5.58 -6.04 14.64
CA TYR A 70 6.48 -6.23 15.75
C TYR A 70 6.81 -4.90 16.38
N ARG A 71 7.01 -4.93 17.68
CA ARG A 71 7.55 -3.80 18.42
C ARG A 71 8.76 -4.23 19.23
N VAL A 72 9.93 -3.87 18.73
CA VAL A 72 11.22 -4.16 19.37
C VAL A 72 11.41 -3.24 20.59
N ILE A 73 11.86 -3.83 21.70
CA ILE A 73 12.21 -3.10 22.92
C ILE A 73 13.63 -2.53 22.72
N PRO A 74 13.82 -1.19 22.60
CA PRO A 74 15.10 -0.63 22.16
C PRO A 74 16.29 -0.99 23.06
N THR A 75 16.08 -1.03 24.37
CA THR A 75 17.12 -1.32 25.37
C THR A 75 17.53 -2.79 25.42
N SER A 76 16.77 -3.69 24.79
CA SER A 76 17.05 -5.13 24.76
C SER A 76 18.02 -5.55 23.65
N ILE A 77 18.36 -4.63 22.73
CA ILE A 77 19.11 -4.96 21.52
C ILE A 77 20.59 -5.18 21.86
N GLN A 78 21.11 -6.33 21.47
CA GLN A 78 22.48 -6.75 21.65
C GLN A 78 23.07 -7.25 20.33
N ARG A 79 24.37 -7.03 20.12
CA ARG A 79 25.15 -7.52 18.98
C ARG A 79 26.33 -8.33 19.48
N ARG A 80 26.65 -9.40 18.75
CA ARG A 80 27.89 -10.19 18.87
C ARG A 80 28.60 -10.18 17.52
N GLU A 81 29.91 -9.95 17.53
CA GLU A 81 30.78 -10.09 16.34
C GLU A 81 31.70 -11.30 16.45
N THR A 82 32.34 -11.48 17.61
CA THR A 82 33.26 -12.60 17.87
C THR A 82 32.67 -13.61 18.85
N SER A 83 32.69 -13.33 20.17
CA SER A 83 32.33 -14.32 21.20
C SER A 83 31.17 -13.90 22.10
N GLU A 84 31.10 -12.64 22.54
CA GLU A 84 30.11 -12.18 23.52
C GLU A 84 29.11 -11.16 22.96
N PHE A 85 27.88 -11.20 23.50
CA PHE A 85 26.85 -10.21 23.19
C PHE A 85 27.08 -8.94 24.02
N SER A 86 27.01 -7.78 23.36
CA SER A 86 27.10 -6.46 23.99
C SER A 86 25.92 -5.59 23.54
N PRO A 87 25.50 -4.59 24.34
CA PRO A 87 24.43 -3.66 23.93
C PRO A 87 24.72 -3.00 22.58
N ALA A 88 23.72 -2.96 21.72
CA ALA A 88 23.84 -2.39 20.37
C ALA A 88 22.83 -1.27 20.15
N PHE A 89 23.31 -0.18 19.55
CA PHE A 89 22.51 1.01 19.28
C PHE A 89 22.79 1.61 17.90
N ASN A 90 23.73 1.09 17.12
CA ASN A 90 24.19 1.72 15.88
C ASN A 90 23.43 1.16 14.64
N PRO A 91 22.48 1.91 14.07
CA PRO A 91 21.73 1.48 12.88
C PRO A 91 22.61 1.42 11.62
N LEU A 92 23.64 2.25 11.52
CA LEU A 92 24.55 2.25 10.36
C LEU A 92 25.40 0.98 10.34
N GLN A 93 25.89 0.55 11.51
CA GLN A 93 26.57 -0.74 11.64
C GLN A 93 25.63 -1.91 11.31
N PHE A 94 24.37 -1.84 11.73
CA PHE A 94 23.38 -2.86 11.40
C PHE A 94 23.17 -2.99 9.90
N VAL A 95 23.09 -1.89 9.14
CA VAL A 95 23.04 -1.92 7.67
C VAL A 95 24.25 -2.67 7.09
N LEU A 96 25.46 -2.37 7.57
CA LEU A 96 26.67 -3.08 7.13
C LEU A 96 26.63 -4.57 7.48
N ASP A 97 26.12 -4.93 8.65
CA ASP A 97 26.07 -6.33 9.06
C ASP A 97 25.06 -7.15 8.23
N ILE A 98 23.94 -6.54 7.83
CA ILE A 98 22.87 -7.25 7.09
C ILE A 98 23.02 -7.22 5.57
N HIS A 99 23.80 -6.29 5.00
CA HIS A 99 23.76 -6.02 3.55
C HIS A 99 23.95 -7.26 2.68
N THR A 100 24.94 -8.11 2.98
CA THR A 100 25.20 -9.37 2.26
C THR A 100 24.05 -10.36 2.43
N ALA A 101 23.51 -10.49 3.64
CA ALA A 101 22.41 -11.42 3.95
C ALA A 101 21.10 -11.01 3.25
N VAL A 102 20.87 -9.71 3.11
CA VAL A 102 19.69 -9.13 2.46
C VAL A 102 19.83 -9.09 0.93
N GLY A 103 21.04 -9.20 0.40
CA GLY A 103 21.33 -9.09 -1.03
C GLY A 103 21.45 -7.64 -1.53
N MET A 104 21.80 -6.70 -0.65
CA MET A 104 22.01 -5.30 -1.02
C MET A 104 23.35 -5.13 -1.74
N THR A 105 23.38 -4.30 -2.79
CA THR A 105 24.64 -3.90 -3.45
C THR A 105 25.45 -2.97 -2.56
N ALA A 106 26.78 -2.93 -2.74
CA ALA A 106 27.64 -2.00 -2.02
C ALA A 106 27.24 -0.52 -2.27
N GLU A 107 26.83 -0.21 -3.49
CA GLU A 107 26.29 1.10 -3.87
C GLU A 107 25.03 1.45 -3.06
N THR A 108 24.02 0.57 -3.08
CA THR A 108 22.77 0.79 -2.32
C THR A 108 23.04 0.92 -0.83
N THR A 109 23.96 0.10 -0.31
CA THR A 109 24.38 0.13 1.10
C THR A 109 25.02 1.47 1.46
N ALA A 110 25.96 1.97 0.65
CA ALA A 110 26.63 3.24 0.88
C ALA A 110 25.66 4.43 0.83
N HIS A 111 24.77 4.45 -0.15
CA HIS A 111 23.74 5.50 -0.26
C HIS A 111 22.73 5.43 0.89
N LEU A 112 22.33 4.23 1.35
CA LEU A 112 21.46 4.08 2.51
C LEU A 112 22.12 4.56 3.80
N ILE A 113 23.41 4.32 3.99
CA ILE A 113 24.16 4.87 5.13
C ILE A 113 24.11 6.41 5.10
N LYS A 114 24.25 7.03 3.92
CA LYS A 114 24.11 8.48 3.77
C LYS A 114 22.70 8.96 4.15
N GLU A 115 21.66 8.30 3.65
CA GLU A 115 20.26 8.68 3.92
C GLU A 115 19.87 8.51 5.41
N LEU A 116 20.32 7.43 6.04
CA LEU A 116 20.13 7.20 7.47
C LEU A 116 20.95 8.18 8.32
N SER A 117 22.14 8.58 7.88
CA SER A 117 22.93 9.60 8.58
C SER A 117 22.22 10.95 8.60
N ASN A 118 21.61 11.35 7.48
CA ASN A 118 20.78 12.56 7.43
C ASN A 118 19.53 12.43 8.31
N THR A 119 18.91 11.25 8.34
CA THR A 119 17.77 10.96 9.22
C THR A 119 18.16 11.11 10.70
N LEU A 120 19.28 10.55 11.12
CA LEU A 120 19.79 10.66 12.49
C LEU A 120 20.18 12.08 12.86
N LEU A 121 20.76 12.84 11.92
CA LEU A 121 21.06 14.26 12.13
C LEU A 121 19.79 15.05 12.42
N ALA A 122 18.73 14.82 11.64
CA ALA A 122 17.43 15.44 11.86
C ALA A 122 16.82 15.03 13.21
N ASP A 123 16.87 13.73 13.55
CA ASP A 123 16.39 13.23 14.84
C ASP A 123 17.17 13.85 16.03
N ALA A 124 18.47 14.14 15.87
CA ALA A 124 19.26 14.83 16.89
C ALA A 124 18.79 16.27 17.12
N HIS A 125 18.45 16.98 16.05
CA HIS A 125 17.88 18.33 16.12
C HIS A 125 16.51 18.32 16.79
N ILE A 126 15.62 17.42 16.39
CA ILE A 126 14.28 17.23 16.98
C ILE A 126 14.40 16.91 18.47
N GLN A 127 15.26 15.96 18.82
CA GLN A 127 15.46 15.55 20.21
C GLN A 127 16.03 16.71 21.05
N THR A 128 16.96 17.50 20.51
CA THR A 128 17.47 18.69 21.22
C THR A 128 16.37 19.73 21.43
N LYS A 129 15.53 19.97 20.44
CA LYS A 129 14.38 20.88 20.56
C LYS A 129 13.43 20.43 21.66
N LYS A 130 13.10 19.14 21.72
CA LYS A 130 12.28 18.55 22.80
C LYS A 130 12.89 18.68 24.19
N GLU A 131 14.21 18.59 24.31
CA GLU A 131 14.94 18.71 25.58
C GLU A 131 15.06 20.16 26.06
N THR A 132 15.07 21.12 25.14
CA THR A 132 15.41 22.53 25.44
C THR A 132 14.21 23.47 25.38
N GLN A 133 13.12 23.06 24.73
CA GLN A 133 11.92 23.87 24.56
C GLN A 133 10.70 23.15 25.16
N ASN A 134 9.87 23.90 25.88
CA ASN A 134 8.57 23.42 26.34
C ASN A 134 7.50 23.96 25.39
N ILE A 135 7.06 23.13 24.43
CA ILE A 135 6.10 23.51 23.39
C ILE A 135 4.74 22.90 23.74
N ASP A 136 3.73 23.75 23.94
CA ASP A 136 2.34 23.31 24.07
C ASP A 136 1.70 23.14 22.69
N LEU A 137 1.61 21.89 22.24
CA LEU A 137 1.00 21.53 20.96
C LEU A 137 -0.48 21.93 20.87
N LEU A 138 -1.19 22.09 21.99
CA LEU A 138 -2.57 22.56 22.01
C LEU A 138 -2.70 24.05 21.71
N THR A 139 -1.61 24.79 21.56
CA THR A 139 -1.66 26.23 21.24
C THR A 139 -1.18 26.55 19.82
N LEU A 140 -0.54 25.61 19.14
CA LEU A 140 0.02 25.81 17.81
C LEU A 140 -1.06 25.96 16.74
N ASP A 141 -0.83 26.84 15.78
CA ASP A 141 -1.58 26.84 14.53
C ASP A 141 -1.26 25.58 13.68
N TYR A 142 -2.05 25.34 12.65
CA TYR A 142 -1.91 24.14 11.82
C TYR A 142 -0.51 24.02 11.15
N PRO A 143 0.03 25.07 10.48
CA PRO A 143 1.37 24.99 9.90
C PRO A 143 2.49 24.76 10.93
N SER A 144 2.40 25.35 12.12
CA SER A 144 3.41 25.16 13.17
C SER A 144 3.33 23.76 13.78
N LEU A 145 2.14 23.18 13.90
CA LEU A 145 1.95 21.80 14.36
C LEU A 145 2.51 20.79 13.36
N GLU A 146 2.31 21.00 12.05
CA GLU A 146 2.93 20.21 10.98
C GLU A 146 4.47 20.17 11.13
N GLY A 147 5.09 21.30 11.48
CA GLY A 147 6.53 21.42 11.74
C GLY A 147 7.03 20.76 13.04
N GLU A 148 6.17 20.15 13.86
CA GLU A 148 6.58 19.31 15.01
C GLU A 148 6.63 17.82 14.68
N MET A 149 6.20 17.41 13.48
CA MET A 149 6.09 16.00 13.12
C MET A 149 7.46 15.38 12.82
N GLU A 150 7.58 14.09 13.13
CA GLU A 150 8.88 13.37 13.17
C GLU A 150 9.06 12.42 11.97
N GLY A 151 8.40 12.73 10.85
CA GLY A 151 8.46 11.99 9.60
C GLY A 151 7.67 10.67 9.62
N HIS A 152 7.78 9.93 8.50
CA HIS A 152 6.98 8.73 8.24
C HIS A 152 7.26 7.59 9.25
N PRO A 153 6.25 7.01 9.92
CA PRO A 153 6.48 6.04 11.00
C PRO A 153 6.98 4.68 10.50
N TRP A 154 6.66 4.29 9.27
CA TRP A 154 7.08 3.02 8.65
C TRP A 154 8.43 3.06 7.93
N ILE A 155 8.72 4.07 7.10
CA ILE A 155 9.99 4.17 6.39
C ILE A 155 11.12 4.51 7.38
N THR A 156 12.22 3.77 7.34
CA THR A 156 13.33 3.93 8.30
C THR A 156 14.28 5.08 7.98
N PHE A 157 14.45 5.40 6.70
CA PHE A 157 15.21 6.54 6.18
C PHE A 157 14.27 7.73 5.88
N ASN A 158 13.36 8.05 6.80
CA ASN A 158 12.25 8.97 6.55
C ASN A 158 12.62 10.46 6.44
N LYS A 159 13.88 10.78 6.71
CA LYS A 159 14.40 12.15 6.81
C LYS A 159 15.72 12.30 6.05
N GLY A 160 15.83 11.58 4.93
CA GLY A 160 16.99 11.54 4.04
C GLY A 160 17.37 12.88 3.39
N ARG A 161 16.44 13.49 2.64
CA ARG A 161 16.62 14.78 1.93
C ARG A 161 17.97 14.87 1.18
N ILE A 162 18.32 13.81 0.46
CA ILE A 162 19.58 13.76 -0.30
C ILE A 162 19.56 14.85 -1.36
N GLY A 163 20.48 15.80 -1.24
CA GLY A 163 20.56 17.02 -2.04
C GLY A 163 20.80 18.24 -1.16
N PHE A 164 20.20 18.28 0.03
CA PHE A 164 20.46 19.33 1.01
C PHE A 164 21.85 19.19 1.65
N GLY A 165 22.59 20.30 1.67
CA GLY A 165 23.66 20.53 2.62
C GLY A 165 23.10 20.84 4.02
N TYR A 166 23.99 21.03 5.00
CA TYR A 166 23.56 21.29 6.38
C TYR A 166 22.83 22.63 6.54
N ASP A 167 23.31 23.69 5.88
CA ASP A 167 22.67 25.00 5.95
C ASP A 167 21.30 24.99 5.25
N ASP A 168 21.16 24.24 4.15
CA ASP A 168 19.86 24.01 3.49
C ASP A 168 18.87 23.30 4.41
N TYR A 169 19.34 22.26 5.12
CA TYR A 169 18.52 21.56 6.12
C TYR A 169 18.02 22.53 7.21
N LEU A 170 18.89 23.37 7.77
CA LEU A 170 18.50 24.33 8.79
C LEU A 170 17.49 25.35 8.26
N ALA A 171 17.64 25.78 7.01
CA ALA A 171 16.78 26.79 6.40
C ALA A 171 15.42 26.24 5.91
N HIS A 172 15.37 24.99 5.45
CA HIS A 172 14.24 24.49 4.67
C HIS A 172 13.58 23.22 5.22
N ALA A 173 14.18 22.52 6.18
CA ALA A 173 13.52 21.35 6.77
C ALA A 173 12.28 21.76 7.59
N PRO A 174 11.14 21.05 7.47
CA PRO A 174 9.91 21.36 8.20
C PRO A 174 10.12 21.44 9.73
N GLU A 175 10.91 20.52 10.28
CA GLU A 175 11.21 20.45 11.71
C GLU A 175 12.00 21.66 12.25
N SER A 176 12.70 22.39 11.37
CA SER A 176 13.44 23.61 11.70
C SER A 176 12.52 24.82 11.88
N LYS A 177 11.29 24.76 11.34
CA LYS A 177 10.25 25.81 11.39
C LYS A 177 10.78 27.21 11.08
N GLN A 178 11.69 27.33 10.12
CA GLN A 178 12.22 28.62 9.70
C GLN A 178 11.27 29.25 8.67
N PRO A 179 10.78 30.48 8.90
CA PRO A 179 10.01 31.20 7.89
C PRO A 179 10.86 31.52 6.67
N VAL A 180 10.36 31.16 5.48
CA VAL A 180 11.02 31.43 4.20
C VAL A 180 10.19 32.38 3.34
N SER A 181 10.85 33.15 2.48
CA SER A 181 10.21 33.85 1.36
C SER A 181 10.44 33.05 0.09
N LEU A 182 9.44 32.98 -0.78
CA LEU A 182 9.57 32.29 -2.07
C LEU A 182 10.29 33.18 -3.08
N PHE A 183 11.17 32.57 -3.87
CA PHE A 183 11.83 33.23 -5.00
C PHE A 183 10.90 33.14 -6.22
N TRP A 184 10.85 34.18 -7.04
CA TRP A 184 9.98 34.28 -8.20
C TRP A 184 10.79 34.52 -9.47
N ILE A 185 10.30 33.92 -10.55
CA ILE A 185 10.79 34.11 -11.91
C ILE A 185 9.63 34.46 -12.84
N ALA A 186 9.91 35.17 -13.91
CA ALA A 186 9.01 35.26 -15.06
C ALA A 186 9.44 34.19 -16.07
N VAL A 187 8.48 33.44 -16.61
CA VAL A 187 8.68 32.43 -17.66
C VAL A 187 7.82 32.75 -18.88
N SER A 188 8.37 32.61 -20.08
CA SER A 188 7.66 32.87 -21.32
C SER A 188 6.40 32.02 -21.40
N SER A 189 5.26 32.65 -21.73
CA SER A 189 3.99 31.95 -21.94
C SER A 189 3.98 31.05 -23.18
N GLU A 190 4.99 31.16 -24.06
CA GLU A 190 5.17 30.24 -25.19
C GLU A 190 5.61 28.83 -24.76
N HIS A 191 6.35 28.74 -23.65
CA HIS A 191 6.92 27.48 -23.15
C HIS A 191 6.27 26.98 -21.86
N ALA A 192 5.60 27.87 -21.13
CA ALA A 192 4.90 27.55 -19.90
C ALA A 192 3.40 27.33 -20.14
N GLN A 193 2.80 26.42 -19.39
CA GLN A 193 1.37 26.14 -19.46
C GLN A 193 0.70 26.45 -18.12
N PHE A 194 -0.30 27.33 -18.15
CA PHE A 194 -1.16 27.65 -17.01
C PHE A 194 -2.48 26.88 -17.12
N ASN A 195 -2.90 26.25 -16.03
CA ASN A 195 -4.19 25.57 -15.92
C ASN A 195 -4.85 25.97 -14.59
N ALA A 196 -6.19 26.10 -14.58
CA ALA A 196 -6.95 26.41 -13.38
C ALA A 196 -8.37 25.84 -13.45
N ILE A 197 -9.04 25.83 -12.31
CA ILE A 197 -10.48 25.49 -12.23
C ILE A 197 -11.31 26.52 -12.99
N SER A 198 -12.54 26.15 -13.33
CA SER A 198 -13.51 27.03 -13.96
C SER A 198 -13.77 28.27 -13.09
N GLY A 199 -13.66 29.46 -13.69
CA GLY A 199 -13.89 30.74 -13.04
C GLY A 199 -12.66 31.39 -12.39
N LEU A 200 -11.47 30.76 -12.46
CA LEU A 200 -10.21 31.35 -12.01
C LEU A 200 -9.26 31.57 -13.19
N ASP A 201 -8.96 32.83 -13.51
CA ASP A 201 -7.93 33.18 -14.48
C ASP A 201 -6.57 33.48 -13.84
N TYR A 202 -5.52 33.49 -14.66
CA TYR A 202 -4.15 33.73 -14.21
C TYR A 202 -3.97 35.11 -13.56
N VAL A 203 -4.59 36.16 -14.13
CA VAL A 203 -4.44 37.55 -13.65
C VAL A 203 -4.99 37.67 -12.24
N THR A 204 -6.18 37.13 -12.01
CA THR A 204 -6.85 37.10 -10.71
C THR A 204 -6.03 36.30 -9.70
N LEU A 205 -5.57 35.10 -10.06
CA LEU A 205 -4.72 34.27 -9.20
C LEU A 205 -3.48 35.03 -8.74
N ILE A 206 -2.72 35.60 -9.68
CA ILE A 206 -1.47 36.28 -9.35
C ILE A 206 -1.70 37.57 -8.55
N GLN A 207 -2.78 38.30 -8.83
CA GLN A 207 -3.13 39.46 -8.01
C GLN A 207 -3.45 39.07 -6.56
N GLU A 208 -4.19 37.97 -6.34
CA GLU A 208 -4.51 37.47 -5.01
C GLU A 208 -3.28 36.94 -4.26
N GLU A 209 -2.39 36.22 -4.95
CA GLU A 209 -1.24 35.56 -4.33
C GLU A 209 -0.06 36.52 -4.11
N LEU A 210 0.33 37.32 -5.09
CA LEU A 210 1.45 38.27 -4.97
C LEU A 210 1.07 39.61 -4.34
N GLY A 211 -0.18 40.04 -4.49
CA GLY A 211 -0.61 41.39 -4.11
C GLY A 211 -0.05 42.48 -5.02
N ALA A 212 -0.61 43.69 -4.90
CA ALA A 212 -0.34 44.78 -5.82
C ALA A 212 1.13 45.27 -5.81
N GLU A 213 1.79 45.26 -4.65
CA GLU A 213 3.17 45.75 -4.51
C GLU A 213 4.18 44.85 -5.23
N ASN A 214 4.21 43.55 -4.91
CA ASN A 214 5.12 42.60 -5.59
C ASN A 214 4.82 42.54 -7.09
N LEU A 215 3.54 42.59 -7.49
CA LEU A 215 3.14 42.59 -8.90
C LEU A 215 3.69 43.81 -9.64
N ALA A 216 3.59 45.01 -9.06
CA ALA A 216 4.15 46.22 -9.66
C ALA A 216 5.68 46.17 -9.76
N GLU A 217 6.36 45.70 -8.72
CA GLU A 217 7.82 45.54 -8.70
C GLU A 217 8.29 44.57 -9.78
N PHE A 218 7.68 43.37 -9.85
CA PHE A 218 8.06 42.35 -10.82
C PHE A 218 7.75 42.75 -12.26
N THR A 219 6.64 43.47 -12.48
CA THR A 219 6.29 44.03 -13.79
C THR A 219 7.34 45.06 -14.23
N ALA A 220 7.76 45.96 -13.33
CA ALA A 220 8.77 46.97 -13.63
C ALA A 220 10.12 46.34 -14.03
N ILE A 221 10.48 45.18 -13.46
CA ILE A 221 11.70 44.44 -13.83
C ILE A 221 11.65 43.98 -15.30
N LEU A 222 10.49 43.54 -15.80
CA LEU A 222 10.32 43.14 -17.20
C LEU A 222 10.35 44.36 -18.13
N GLU A 223 9.65 45.44 -17.76
CA GLU A 223 9.60 46.68 -18.54
C GLU A 223 10.98 47.34 -18.67
N GLN A 224 11.78 47.35 -17.60
CA GLN A 224 13.17 47.83 -17.61
C GLN A 224 14.08 47.03 -18.56
N ARG A 225 13.73 45.77 -18.83
CA ARG A 225 14.39 44.91 -19.83
C ARG A 225 13.79 45.03 -21.22
N HIS A 226 12.86 45.96 -21.43
CA HIS A 226 12.11 46.16 -22.68
C HIS A 226 11.28 44.94 -23.11
N LEU A 227 10.81 44.17 -22.13
CA LEU A 227 9.94 43.02 -22.36
C LEU A 227 8.50 43.36 -22.02
N ASN A 228 7.56 42.72 -22.70
CA ASN A 228 6.13 42.89 -22.45
C ASN A 228 5.66 41.92 -21.35
N PRO A 229 5.17 42.41 -20.20
CA PRO A 229 4.73 41.54 -19.10
C PRO A 229 3.62 40.56 -19.47
N ALA A 230 2.80 40.86 -20.48
CA ALA A 230 1.72 39.99 -20.93
C ALA A 230 2.20 38.69 -21.60
N ASP A 231 3.47 38.63 -22.01
CA ASP A 231 4.07 37.46 -22.67
C ASP A 231 4.72 36.49 -21.65
N TYR A 232 4.52 36.74 -20.35
CA TYR A 232 5.14 35.99 -19.26
C TYR A 232 4.13 35.58 -18.18
N TYR A 233 4.37 34.41 -17.60
CA TYR A 233 3.79 34.01 -16.32
C TYR A 233 4.79 34.19 -15.19
N PHE A 234 4.32 34.59 -14.02
CA PHE A 234 5.08 34.66 -12.78
C PHE A 234 4.97 33.34 -12.04
N LEU A 235 6.11 32.72 -11.78
CA LEU A 235 6.23 31.38 -11.23
C LEU A 235 7.07 31.43 -9.95
N PRO A 236 6.53 31.00 -8.79
CA PRO A 236 7.35 30.81 -7.61
C PRO A 236 8.23 29.57 -7.78
N VAL A 237 9.44 29.64 -7.24
CA VAL A 237 10.44 28.58 -7.25
C VAL A 237 11.05 28.46 -5.86
N HIS A 238 11.28 27.23 -5.42
CA HIS A 238 11.99 27.02 -4.16
C HIS A 238 13.41 27.57 -4.30
N ASP A 239 13.91 28.32 -3.33
CA ASP A 239 15.22 28.97 -3.40
C ASP A 239 16.37 27.97 -3.67
N TRP A 240 16.42 26.86 -2.93
CA TRP A 240 17.32 25.75 -3.23
C TRP A 240 17.21 25.22 -4.68
N GLN A 241 15.98 25.04 -5.19
CA GLN A 241 15.75 24.56 -6.56
C GLN A 241 16.29 25.55 -7.59
N TRP A 242 16.04 26.84 -7.38
CA TRP A 242 16.60 27.90 -8.21
C TRP A 242 18.13 27.83 -8.25
N LYS A 243 18.77 27.84 -7.08
CA LYS A 243 20.24 27.92 -6.93
C LYS A 243 20.98 26.68 -7.42
N ASN A 244 20.41 25.49 -7.23
CA ASN A 244 21.13 24.23 -7.43
C ASN A 244 20.72 23.49 -8.70
N ILE A 245 19.56 23.80 -9.28
CA ILE A 245 19.01 23.08 -10.43
C ILE A 245 18.71 24.03 -11.58
N ILE A 246 17.84 25.01 -11.37
CA ILE A 246 17.32 25.84 -12.47
C ILE A 246 18.42 26.69 -13.10
N THR A 247 19.26 27.35 -12.30
CA THR A 247 20.38 28.16 -12.81
C THR A 247 21.44 27.36 -13.58
N LEU A 248 21.48 26.04 -13.41
CA LEU A 248 22.47 25.16 -14.03
C LEU A 248 21.92 24.43 -15.26
N LEU A 249 20.63 24.09 -15.26
CA LEU A 249 20.02 23.27 -16.31
C LEU A 249 19.18 24.09 -17.29
N PHE A 250 18.61 25.23 -16.88
CA PHE A 250 17.81 26.12 -17.74
C PHE A 250 18.63 27.36 -18.18
N VAL A 251 19.92 27.17 -18.46
CA VAL A 251 20.85 28.26 -18.78
C VAL A 251 20.50 28.98 -20.08
N GLU A 252 19.95 28.25 -21.06
CA GLU A 252 19.57 28.82 -22.35
C GLU A 252 18.32 29.70 -22.20
N GLU A 253 17.35 29.24 -21.43
CA GLU A 253 16.11 29.95 -21.13
C GLU A 253 16.41 31.26 -20.40
N ILE A 254 17.36 31.23 -19.46
CA ILE A 254 17.84 32.43 -18.77
C ILE A 254 18.58 33.36 -19.74
N ALA A 255 19.47 32.82 -20.58
CA ALA A 255 20.29 33.62 -21.50
C ALA A 255 19.47 34.26 -22.63
N THR A 256 18.42 33.59 -23.10
CA THR A 256 17.53 34.08 -24.17
C THR A 256 16.43 35.00 -23.66
N GLY A 257 16.24 35.10 -22.35
CA GLY A 257 15.16 35.88 -21.74
C GLY A 257 13.81 35.15 -21.72
N ALA A 258 13.75 33.87 -22.08
CA ALA A 258 12.57 33.02 -21.85
C ALA A 258 12.31 32.80 -20.35
N MET A 259 13.34 32.95 -19.51
CA MET A 259 13.25 32.89 -18.06
C MET A 259 14.00 34.05 -17.40
N ILE A 260 13.36 34.72 -16.45
CA ILE A 260 13.89 35.97 -15.89
C ILE A 260 13.75 35.96 -14.37
N PRO A 261 14.85 36.12 -13.62
CA PRO A 261 14.77 36.25 -12.16
C PRO A 261 14.11 37.57 -11.76
N LEU A 262 13.13 37.49 -10.86
CA LEU A 262 12.37 38.63 -10.34
C LEU A 262 12.75 38.97 -8.90
N GLY A 263 13.06 37.98 -8.06
CA GLY A 263 13.45 38.20 -6.67
C GLY A 263 12.53 37.49 -5.67
N TYR A 264 12.58 37.88 -4.40
CA TYR A 264 11.77 37.25 -3.35
C TYR A 264 10.49 38.04 -3.10
N SER A 265 9.37 37.33 -2.89
CA SER A 265 8.14 37.96 -2.42
C SER A 265 8.20 38.30 -0.93
N GLN A 266 7.42 39.29 -0.50
CA GLN A 266 7.35 39.72 0.90
C GLN A 266 6.75 38.67 1.85
N ASP A 267 5.76 37.89 1.39
CA ASP A 267 5.07 36.89 2.20
C ASP A 267 6.04 35.84 2.78
N LYS A 268 5.75 35.42 4.01
CA LYS A 268 6.50 34.38 4.73
C LYS A 268 5.72 33.08 4.73
N TYR A 269 6.46 32.00 4.59
CA TYR A 269 5.92 30.65 4.49
C TYR A 269 6.63 29.69 5.43
N LEU A 270 5.93 28.63 5.85
CA LEU A 270 6.53 27.48 6.49
C LEU A 270 6.48 26.26 5.56
N PRO A 271 7.61 25.53 5.38
CA PRO A 271 7.59 24.23 4.72
C PRO A 271 6.78 23.23 5.58
N GLN A 272 5.83 22.55 4.94
CA GLN A 272 4.99 21.51 5.55
C GLN A 272 5.72 20.15 5.52
N GLN A 273 5.15 19.08 6.10
CA GLN A 273 5.79 17.76 6.17
C GLN A 273 6.32 17.22 4.82
N SER A 274 5.68 17.57 3.71
CA SER A 274 6.12 17.23 2.35
C SER A 274 7.44 17.90 1.93
N ILE A 275 7.98 18.82 2.74
CA ILE A 275 9.12 19.73 2.53
C ILE A 275 8.82 20.83 1.49
N ARG A 276 8.28 20.41 0.35
CA ARG A 276 8.08 21.24 -0.85
C ARG A 276 6.74 21.98 -0.94
N THR A 277 5.87 21.81 0.04
CA THR A 277 4.59 22.50 0.13
C THR A 277 4.71 23.57 1.20
N PHE A 278 4.31 24.79 0.87
CA PHE A 278 4.52 25.98 1.68
C PHE A 278 3.19 26.55 2.15
N ALA A 279 3.02 26.65 3.46
CA ALA A 279 1.88 27.33 4.07
C ALA A 279 2.22 28.80 4.28
N ASN A 280 1.38 29.70 3.79
CA ASN A 280 1.57 31.13 4.01
C ASN A 280 1.25 31.48 5.46
N ILE A 281 2.19 32.04 6.20
CA ILE A 281 2.00 32.47 7.60
C ILE A 281 1.78 33.98 7.73
N SER A 282 2.07 34.76 6.68
CA SER A 282 1.69 36.18 6.61
C SER A 282 0.17 36.33 6.42
N HIS A 283 -0.41 35.47 5.58
CA HIS A 283 -1.83 35.43 5.23
C HIS A 283 -2.34 33.97 5.21
N PRO A 284 -2.73 33.40 6.37
CA PRO A 284 -3.04 31.97 6.49
C PRO A 284 -4.20 31.43 5.65
N GLN A 285 -5.04 32.32 5.12
CA GLN A 285 -6.13 31.96 4.20
C GLN A 285 -5.71 31.91 2.73
N LYS A 286 -4.53 32.45 2.37
CA LYS A 286 -3.97 32.29 1.02
C LYS A 286 -3.63 30.83 0.74
N ARG A 287 -3.48 30.51 -0.55
CA ARG A 287 -3.25 29.16 -1.03
C ARG A 287 -1.90 28.63 -0.53
N TYR A 288 -1.83 27.32 -0.28
CA TYR A 288 -0.54 26.65 -0.18
C TYR A 288 0.13 26.66 -1.55
N VAL A 289 1.46 26.79 -1.56
CA VAL A 289 2.27 26.75 -2.77
C VAL A 289 3.10 25.48 -2.74
N LYS A 290 2.90 24.57 -3.71
CA LYS A 290 3.67 23.32 -3.84
C LYS A 290 4.60 23.43 -5.04
N LEU A 291 5.89 23.22 -4.78
CA LEU A 291 6.98 23.49 -5.72
C LEU A 291 7.80 22.23 -5.99
N PRO A 292 8.41 22.07 -7.17
CA PRO A 292 9.44 21.08 -7.38
C PRO A 292 10.65 21.33 -6.47
N LEU A 293 11.20 20.24 -5.96
CA LEU A 293 12.43 20.22 -5.19
C LEU A 293 13.20 18.94 -5.52
N SER A 294 14.27 19.02 -6.31
CA SER A 294 15.03 17.87 -6.81
C SER A 294 15.95 17.26 -5.73
N ILE A 295 15.39 17.01 -4.55
CA ILE A 295 16.00 16.20 -3.49
C ILE A 295 15.31 14.84 -3.44
N LEU A 296 16.09 13.80 -3.14
CA LEU A 296 15.56 12.46 -2.90
C LEU A 296 15.20 12.34 -1.42
N ASN A 297 13.95 12.04 -1.11
CA ASN A 297 13.53 11.83 0.27
C ASN A 297 12.52 10.68 0.34
N THR A 298 12.76 9.73 1.25
CA THR A 298 12.07 8.44 1.29
C THR A 298 12.33 7.65 0.00
N LEU A 299 11.38 7.60 -0.92
CA LEU A 299 11.45 6.74 -2.12
C LEU A 299 11.57 7.50 -3.43
N VAL A 300 11.23 8.79 -3.45
CA VAL A 300 11.08 9.56 -4.69
C VAL A 300 11.79 10.90 -4.62
N TYR A 301 12.26 11.38 -5.78
CA TYR A 301 12.63 12.77 -5.95
C TYR A 301 11.38 13.64 -5.79
N ARG A 302 11.52 14.78 -5.11
CA ARG A 302 10.39 15.65 -4.76
C ARG A 302 10.06 16.64 -5.90
N GLY A 303 9.99 16.16 -7.15
CA GLY A 303 9.58 16.91 -8.34
C GLY A 303 8.08 16.87 -8.66
N LEU A 304 7.59 17.73 -9.56
CA LEU A 304 6.19 17.71 -10.02
C LEU A 304 6.09 17.08 -11.43
N PRO A 305 5.34 15.98 -11.65
CA PRO A 305 5.15 15.41 -12.98
C PRO A 305 4.38 16.37 -13.87
N GLY A 306 4.91 16.70 -15.06
CA GLY A 306 4.29 17.67 -15.97
C GLY A 306 2.86 17.31 -16.33
N ASP A 307 2.65 16.09 -16.84
CA ASP A 307 1.33 15.57 -17.24
C ASP A 307 0.29 15.64 -16.10
N ARG A 308 0.73 15.36 -14.86
CA ARG A 308 -0.14 15.44 -13.68
C ARG A 308 -0.42 16.89 -13.30
N THR A 309 0.62 17.72 -13.26
CA THR A 309 0.52 19.14 -12.91
C THR A 309 -0.47 19.87 -13.80
N GLN A 310 -0.47 19.58 -15.10
CA GLN A 310 -1.38 20.20 -16.07
C GLN A 310 -2.86 19.90 -15.78
N VAL A 311 -3.20 18.72 -15.26
CA VAL A 311 -4.59 18.33 -15.01
C VAL A 311 -5.02 18.42 -13.54
N ALA A 312 -4.15 18.86 -12.64
CA ALA A 312 -4.46 18.95 -11.21
C ALA A 312 -5.79 19.70 -10.91
N PRO A 313 -6.08 20.85 -11.55
CA PRO A 313 -7.36 21.54 -11.36
C PRO A 313 -8.58 20.71 -11.80
N LEU A 314 -8.48 19.97 -12.90
CA LEU A 314 -9.55 19.10 -13.40
C LEU A 314 -9.83 17.94 -12.44
N VAL A 315 -8.78 17.35 -11.86
CA VAL A 315 -8.92 16.30 -10.83
C VAL A 315 -9.61 16.86 -9.59
N THR A 316 -9.23 18.07 -9.16
CA THR A 316 -9.88 18.78 -8.06
C THR A 316 -11.37 18.99 -8.31
N GLU A 317 -11.76 19.49 -9.48
CA GLU A 317 -13.17 19.69 -9.84
C GLU A 317 -13.94 18.38 -9.83
N TYR A 318 -13.37 17.32 -10.40
CA TYR A 318 -13.99 16.00 -10.40
C TYR A 318 -14.24 15.48 -8.98
N VAL A 319 -13.21 15.45 -8.14
CA VAL A 319 -13.32 14.95 -6.76
C VAL A 319 -14.30 15.77 -5.93
N LYS A 320 -14.28 17.10 -6.06
CA LYS A 320 -15.25 17.99 -5.39
C LYS A 320 -16.66 17.78 -5.91
N SER A 321 -16.85 17.59 -7.22
CA SER A 321 -18.17 17.36 -7.81
C SER A 321 -18.84 16.10 -7.27
N ILE A 322 -18.07 15.05 -6.93
CA ILE A 322 -18.60 13.86 -6.25
C ILE A 322 -19.17 14.26 -4.89
N CYS A 323 -18.38 14.97 -4.07
CA CYS A 323 -18.82 15.42 -2.75
C CYS A 323 -20.06 16.32 -2.84
N ASP A 324 -20.02 17.33 -3.72
CA ASP A 324 -21.06 18.36 -3.81
C ASP A 324 -22.44 17.83 -4.24
N ASN A 325 -22.45 16.71 -4.98
CA ASN A 325 -23.65 16.04 -5.47
C ASN A 325 -24.10 14.85 -4.61
N ASP A 326 -23.34 14.49 -3.57
CA ASP A 326 -23.66 13.39 -2.66
C ASP A 326 -24.03 13.94 -1.26
N PRO A 327 -25.31 13.88 -0.85
CA PRO A 327 -25.76 14.43 0.43
C PRO A 327 -25.07 13.80 1.64
N PHE A 328 -24.68 12.52 1.56
CA PHE A 328 -23.99 11.86 2.67
C PHE A 328 -22.58 12.45 2.85
N LEU A 329 -21.84 12.65 1.77
CA LEU A 329 -20.52 13.27 1.81
C LEU A 329 -20.57 14.75 2.22
N LYS A 330 -21.50 15.51 1.62
CA LYS A 330 -21.61 16.96 1.79
C LYS A 330 -22.25 17.39 3.09
N ASP A 331 -23.42 16.86 3.41
CA ASP A 331 -24.27 17.41 4.48
C ASP A 331 -24.01 16.69 5.80
N GLU A 332 -23.78 15.38 5.77
CA GLU A 332 -23.54 14.58 6.98
C GLU A 332 -22.06 14.49 7.36
N CYS A 333 -21.23 13.97 6.46
CA CYS A 333 -19.78 13.90 6.69
C CYS A 333 -19.13 15.29 6.69
N ARG A 334 -19.68 16.24 5.92
CA ARG A 334 -19.18 17.60 5.76
C ARG A 334 -17.69 17.60 5.38
N LEU A 335 -17.34 16.68 4.48
CA LEU A 335 -15.98 16.42 4.03
C LEU A 335 -15.37 17.69 3.43
N ILE A 336 -14.14 18.00 3.81
CA ILE A 336 -13.39 19.15 3.27
C ILE A 336 -12.37 18.63 2.26
N LEU A 337 -12.30 19.29 1.11
CA LEU A 337 -11.44 18.90 0.00
C LEU A 337 -10.62 20.11 -0.47
N PRO A 338 -9.58 20.54 0.29
CA PRO A 338 -8.70 21.62 -0.16
C PRO A 338 -7.85 21.12 -1.33
N GLY A 339 -8.30 21.45 -2.54
CA GLY A 339 -7.74 20.92 -3.78
C GLY A 339 -6.72 21.81 -4.44
N GLU A 340 -5.94 21.25 -5.37
CA GLU A 340 -5.07 22.00 -6.27
C GLU A 340 -5.92 22.71 -7.32
N ILE A 341 -6.08 24.03 -7.22
CA ILE A 341 -7.04 24.80 -8.04
C ILE A 341 -6.39 25.58 -9.18
N ALA A 342 -5.07 25.72 -9.17
CA ALA A 342 -4.30 26.28 -10.27
C ALA A 342 -2.93 25.64 -10.35
N SER A 343 -2.35 25.61 -11.55
CA SER A 343 -1.03 25.08 -11.82
C SER A 343 -0.31 25.84 -12.92
N ILE A 344 1.02 25.87 -12.84
CA ILE A 344 1.89 26.19 -13.96
C ILE A 344 2.88 25.04 -14.14
N ASN A 345 3.05 24.58 -15.37
CA ASN A 345 4.09 23.62 -15.74
C ASN A 345 5.08 24.27 -16.71
N TYR A 346 6.37 23.93 -16.57
CA TYR A 346 7.42 24.30 -17.51
C TYR A 346 8.29 23.07 -17.80
N ASP A 347 8.12 22.48 -18.98
CA ASP A 347 8.93 21.33 -19.39
C ASP A 347 10.32 21.77 -19.80
N HIS A 348 11.34 21.02 -19.39
CA HIS A 348 12.69 21.27 -19.87
C HIS A 348 12.76 20.91 -21.37
N PRO A 349 13.24 21.81 -22.25
CA PRO A 349 13.12 21.63 -23.70
C PRO A 349 13.86 20.40 -24.20
N TYR A 350 15.02 20.07 -23.60
CA TYR A 350 15.81 18.90 -24.02
C TYR A 350 15.36 17.57 -23.37
N TYR A 351 15.18 17.52 -22.05
CA TYR A 351 14.82 16.27 -21.35
C TYR A 351 13.41 15.76 -21.69
N SER A 352 12.47 16.65 -22.00
CA SER A 352 11.12 16.27 -22.45
C SER A 352 11.14 15.51 -23.79
N GLN A 353 12.12 15.79 -24.65
CA GLN A 353 12.30 15.11 -25.94
C GLN A 353 13.05 13.76 -25.82
N LEU A 354 13.67 13.50 -24.66
CA LEU A 354 14.49 12.30 -24.45
C LEU A 354 13.63 11.15 -23.89
N ALA A 355 13.32 10.17 -24.75
CA ALA A 355 12.64 8.94 -24.35
C ALA A 355 13.46 8.18 -23.30
N GLY A 356 12.81 7.74 -22.22
CA GLY A 356 13.48 7.03 -21.12
C GLY A 356 14.40 7.88 -20.26
N ALA A 357 14.43 9.21 -20.43
CA ALA A 357 15.15 10.08 -19.49
C ALA A 357 14.64 9.87 -18.06
N PRO A 358 15.53 9.83 -17.06
CA PRO A 358 15.11 9.64 -15.68
C PRO A 358 14.07 10.66 -15.24
N TYR A 359 13.03 10.19 -14.56
CA TYR A 359 11.81 10.99 -14.35
C TYR A 359 12.10 12.32 -13.66
N GLN A 360 13.06 12.37 -12.73
CA GLN A 360 13.40 13.56 -11.96
C GLN A 360 13.83 14.76 -12.81
N TYR A 361 14.37 14.53 -14.01
CA TYR A 361 14.73 15.60 -14.96
C TYR A 361 13.53 16.17 -15.71
N LYS A 362 12.39 15.45 -15.71
CA LYS A 362 11.12 15.92 -16.29
C LYS A 362 10.24 16.63 -15.26
N GLU A 363 10.68 16.69 -14.00
CA GLU A 363 9.85 17.13 -12.89
C GLU A 363 10.41 18.36 -12.16
N MET A 364 11.22 19.17 -12.85
CA MET A 364 12.09 20.17 -12.21
C MET A 364 11.46 21.55 -12.01
N LEU A 365 10.46 21.95 -12.81
CA LEU A 365 9.94 23.32 -12.80
C LEU A 365 8.42 23.36 -13.01
N GLY A 366 7.74 24.02 -12.08
CA GLY A 366 6.29 24.14 -12.05
C GLY A 366 5.81 24.65 -10.69
N CYS A 367 4.50 24.82 -10.55
CA CYS A 367 3.86 25.25 -9.31
C CYS A 367 2.43 24.73 -9.26
N LEU A 368 1.98 24.33 -8.07
CA LEU A 368 0.58 24.07 -7.76
C LEU A 368 0.14 24.98 -6.62
N TRP A 369 -1.00 25.66 -6.81
CA TRP A 369 -1.69 26.38 -5.76
C TRP A 369 -2.84 25.54 -5.23
N ARG A 370 -2.80 25.23 -3.93
CA ARG A 370 -3.84 24.47 -3.23
C ARG A 370 -4.56 25.37 -2.25
N GLU A 371 -5.88 25.23 -2.15
CA GLU A 371 -6.65 25.97 -1.15
C GLU A 371 -6.17 25.74 0.28
N SER A 372 -6.21 26.77 1.12
CA SER A 372 -5.91 26.61 2.55
C SER A 372 -7.02 25.83 3.23
N VAL A 373 -6.71 24.88 4.12
CA VAL A 373 -7.76 24.24 4.93
C VAL A 373 -8.48 25.27 5.81
N LEU A 374 -7.81 26.38 6.14
CA LEU A 374 -8.33 27.41 7.02
C LEU A 374 -9.48 28.23 6.40
N VAL A 375 -9.69 28.18 5.07
CA VAL A 375 -10.88 28.82 4.46
C VAL A 375 -12.16 28.03 4.73
N TYR A 376 -12.04 26.75 5.11
CA TYR A 376 -13.16 25.84 5.36
C TYR A 376 -13.51 25.70 6.84
N THR A 377 -12.67 26.22 7.73
CA THR A 377 -12.82 26.10 9.18
C THR A 377 -13.44 27.33 9.80
N LYS A 378 -14.29 27.12 10.80
CA LYS A 378 -14.84 28.17 11.65
C LYS A 378 -13.88 28.53 12.78
N ALA A 379 -14.14 29.64 13.48
CA ALA A 379 -13.29 30.11 14.58
C ALA A 379 -13.23 29.14 15.78
N ASP A 380 -14.25 28.30 15.96
CA ASP A 380 -14.33 27.25 16.99
C ASP A 380 -13.84 25.88 16.49
N GLU A 381 -13.41 25.79 15.23
CA GLU A 381 -12.86 24.59 14.63
C GLU A 381 -11.33 24.71 14.52
N ARG A 382 -10.63 23.60 14.74
CA ARG A 382 -9.16 23.56 14.66
C ARG A 382 -8.66 22.39 13.82
N PRO A 383 -8.04 22.63 12.66
CA PRO A 383 -7.42 21.58 11.88
C PRO A 383 -6.11 21.12 12.53
N ILE A 384 -5.90 19.81 12.56
CA ILE A 384 -4.64 19.16 12.94
C ILE A 384 -4.27 18.11 11.90
N THR A 385 -2.98 17.88 11.69
CA THR A 385 -2.49 16.76 10.89
C THR A 385 -2.75 15.45 11.61
N LEU A 386 -3.23 14.40 10.92
CA LEU A 386 -3.50 13.11 11.55
C LEU A 386 -2.22 12.52 12.17
N ALA A 387 -1.06 12.76 11.55
CA ALA A 387 0.25 12.38 12.08
C ALA A 387 0.50 12.84 13.52
N SER A 388 -0.12 13.95 13.95
CA SER A 388 0.05 14.50 15.30
C SER A 388 -0.50 13.58 16.38
N LEU A 389 -1.44 12.69 16.07
CA LEU A 389 -1.96 11.71 17.04
C LEU A 389 -0.91 10.68 17.47
N LEU A 390 0.16 10.51 16.68
CA LEU A 390 1.30 9.64 16.99
C LEU A 390 2.41 10.39 17.76
N HIS A 391 2.31 11.70 17.91
CA HIS A 391 3.37 12.53 18.48
C HIS A 391 3.41 12.44 20.01
N ILE A 392 4.62 12.42 20.55
CA ILE A 392 4.91 12.48 21.98
C ILE A 392 5.76 13.73 22.23
N ASP A 393 5.28 14.64 23.08
CA ASP A 393 5.96 15.90 23.33
C ASP A 393 7.28 15.74 24.12
N GLY A 394 7.99 16.85 24.34
CA GLY A 394 9.26 16.87 25.08
C GLY A 394 9.15 16.43 26.54
N SER A 395 7.96 16.47 27.13
CA SER A 395 7.70 15.97 28.50
C SER A 395 7.39 14.47 28.54
N GLY A 396 7.31 13.82 27.37
CA GLY A 396 6.96 12.41 27.25
C GLY A 396 5.44 12.16 27.22
N LYS A 397 4.61 13.20 27.03
CA LYS A 397 3.15 13.08 27.00
C LYS A 397 2.63 12.95 25.56
N PRO A 398 1.86 11.91 25.22
CA PRO A 398 1.25 11.79 23.90
C PRO A 398 0.25 12.92 23.62
N PHE A 399 0.25 13.46 22.40
CA PHE A 399 -0.66 14.55 22.02
C PHE A 399 -2.13 14.13 22.08
N ILE A 400 -2.45 12.91 21.65
CA ILE A 400 -3.81 12.36 21.76
C ILE A 400 -4.32 12.35 23.21
N SER A 401 -3.46 12.07 24.19
CA SER A 401 -3.83 12.12 25.62
C SER A 401 -4.28 13.52 26.02
N GLN A 402 -3.60 14.55 25.53
CA GLN A 402 -3.92 15.95 25.81
C GLN A 402 -5.27 16.34 25.19
N LEU A 403 -5.56 15.88 23.96
CA LEU A 403 -6.84 16.10 23.30
C LEU A 403 -7.99 15.42 24.06
N VAL A 404 -7.82 14.16 24.44
CA VAL A 404 -8.82 13.39 25.21
C VAL A 404 -9.11 14.08 26.54
N GLU A 405 -8.08 14.43 27.31
CA GLU A 405 -8.23 15.14 28.59
C GLU A 405 -8.99 16.47 28.45
N ARG A 406 -8.72 17.24 27.39
CA ARG A 406 -9.38 18.53 27.14
C ARG A 406 -10.80 18.39 26.63
N SER A 407 -11.10 17.30 25.92
CA SER A 407 -12.45 17.03 25.40
C SER A 407 -13.46 16.66 26.49
N GLY A 408 -12.99 16.18 27.65
CA GLY A 408 -13.84 15.65 28.72
C GLY A 408 -14.47 14.28 28.42
N LEU A 409 -14.19 13.68 27.27
CA LEU A 409 -14.62 12.33 26.91
C LEU A 409 -13.70 11.26 27.52
N SER A 410 -14.23 10.05 27.70
CA SER A 410 -13.35 8.89 27.86
C SER A 410 -12.56 8.62 26.58
N LEU A 411 -11.41 7.96 26.71
CA LEU A 411 -10.61 7.55 25.54
C LEU A 411 -11.41 6.70 24.55
N ASP A 412 -12.26 5.80 25.05
CA ASP A 412 -13.09 4.90 24.23
C ASP A 412 -14.12 5.65 23.38
N GLU A 413 -14.77 6.66 23.97
CA GLU A 413 -15.71 7.56 23.29
C GLU A 413 -15.00 8.45 22.27
N TRP A 414 -13.85 9.01 22.64
CA TRP A 414 -13.06 9.86 21.75
C TRP A 414 -12.57 9.09 20.52
N LEU A 415 -12.07 7.85 20.69
CA LEU A 415 -11.70 6.97 19.58
C LEU A 415 -12.89 6.60 18.69
N SER A 416 -14.06 6.43 19.29
CA SER A 416 -15.29 6.20 18.51
C SER A 416 -15.62 7.42 17.64
N CYS A 417 -15.44 8.65 18.17
CA CYS A 417 -15.57 9.87 17.38
C CYS A 417 -14.52 9.95 16.26
N LEU A 418 -13.26 9.59 16.56
CA LEU A 418 -12.18 9.55 15.57
C LEU A 418 -12.53 8.66 14.37
N PHE A 419 -12.87 7.39 14.61
CA PHE A 419 -13.14 6.45 13.53
C PHE A 419 -14.39 6.83 12.73
N ASN A 420 -15.45 7.30 13.41
CA ASN A 420 -16.68 7.76 12.76
C ASN A 420 -16.47 9.07 11.97
N THR A 421 -15.43 9.85 12.28
CA THR A 421 -15.06 11.04 11.49
C THR A 421 -14.25 10.67 10.25
N ILE A 422 -13.33 9.71 10.37
CA ILE A 422 -12.37 9.38 9.31
C ILE A 422 -12.95 8.38 8.30
N LEU A 423 -13.50 7.25 8.76
CA LEU A 423 -13.77 6.12 7.90
C LEU A 423 -14.96 6.34 6.96
N PRO A 424 -16.14 6.79 7.42
CA PRO A 424 -17.33 6.84 6.56
C PRO A 424 -17.16 7.58 5.22
N PRO A 425 -16.56 8.79 5.15
CA PRO A 425 -16.36 9.45 3.85
C PRO A 425 -15.37 8.69 2.96
N LEU A 426 -14.28 8.13 3.51
CA LEU A 426 -13.30 7.35 2.75
C LEU A 426 -13.92 6.06 2.20
N LEU A 427 -14.72 5.36 3.01
CA LEU A 427 -15.44 4.16 2.60
C LEU A 427 -16.47 4.47 1.52
N HIS A 428 -17.13 5.63 1.58
CA HIS A 428 -18.13 6.02 0.58
C HIS A 428 -17.51 6.32 -0.79
N TYR A 429 -16.39 7.05 -0.82
CA TYR A 429 -15.61 7.24 -2.04
C TYR A 429 -15.15 5.90 -2.63
N LEU A 430 -14.64 4.98 -1.81
CA LEU A 430 -14.21 3.65 -2.26
C LEU A 430 -15.38 2.82 -2.80
N TYR A 431 -16.42 2.61 -2.01
CA TYR A 431 -17.48 1.65 -2.33
C TYR A 431 -18.43 2.15 -3.41
N ARG A 432 -18.85 3.41 -3.34
CA ARG A 432 -19.83 3.97 -4.28
C ARG A 432 -19.16 4.41 -5.57
N TYR A 433 -18.08 5.17 -5.46
CA TYR A 433 -17.47 5.84 -6.61
C TYR A 433 -16.25 5.09 -7.16
N GLY A 434 -15.70 4.11 -6.43
CA GLY A 434 -14.44 3.46 -6.83
C GLY A 434 -13.30 4.47 -6.92
N VAL A 435 -13.30 5.47 -6.05
CA VAL A 435 -12.27 6.52 -5.97
C VAL A 435 -11.63 6.43 -4.60
N VAL A 436 -10.33 6.56 -4.52
CA VAL A 436 -9.59 6.53 -3.25
C VAL A 436 -8.66 7.73 -3.14
N PHE A 437 -8.44 8.16 -1.91
CA PHE A 437 -7.36 9.07 -1.52
C PHE A 437 -6.23 8.26 -0.88
N SER A 438 -5.09 8.88 -0.58
CA SER A 438 -4.04 8.30 0.28
C SER A 438 -4.16 8.82 1.72
N PRO A 439 -4.97 8.19 2.60
CA PRO A 439 -5.24 8.64 3.96
C PRO A 439 -4.13 8.31 4.97
N HIS A 440 -2.88 8.67 4.66
CA HIS A 440 -1.79 8.59 5.63
C HIS A 440 -1.75 9.85 6.51
N GLY A 441 -0.89 9.83 7.54
CA GLY A 441 -0.83 10.87 8.57
C GLY A 441 -0.68 12.29 8.03
N GLU A 442 0.15 12.49 7.00
CA GLU A 442 0.39 13.80 6.39
C GLU A 442 -0.76 14.31 5.50
N ASN A 443 -1.46 13.45 4.76
CA ASN A 443 -2.51 13.86 3.80
C ASN A 443 -3.91 13.94 4.40
N THR A 444 -4.04 13.48 5.64
CA THR A 444 -5.29 13.45 6.37
C THR A 444 -5.29 14.55 7.42
N ILE A 445 -6.23 15.49 7.31
CA ILE A 445 -6.40 16.57 8.29
C ILE A 445 -7.67 16.28 9.09
N LEU A 446 -7.52 16.27 10.40
CA LEU A 446 -8.64 16.15 11.32
C LEU A 446 -9.04 17.54 11.80
N VAL A 447 -10.28 17.94 11.54
CA VAL A 447 -10.83 19.18 12.08
C VAL A 447 -11.49 18.85 13.40
N LEU A 448 -10.96 19.42 14.47
CA LEU A 448 -11.46 19.28 15.82
C LEU A 448 -12.46 20.39 16.14
N LYS A 449 -13.45 20.08 16.97
CA LYS A 449 -14.28 21.05 17.67
C LYS A 449 -14.33 20.66 19.14
N ASP A 450 -14.03 21.60 20.03
CA ASP A 450 -13.90 21.33 21.47
C ASP A 450 -12.96 20.14 21.78
N PHE A 451 -11.85 20.04 21.03
CA PHE A 451 -10.86 18.96 21.10
C PHE A 451 -11.38 17.56 20.69
N VAL A 452 -12.58 17.46 20.12
CA VAL A 452 -13.18 16.22 19.61
C VAL A 452 -13.10 16.18 18.07
N PRO A 453 -12.76 15.03 17.46
CA PRO A 453 -12.86 14.81 16.02
C PRO A 453 -14.24 15.20 15.48
N HIS A 454 -14.31 16.16 14.55
CA HIS A 454 -15.57 16.73 14.09
C HIS A 454 -15.81 16.52 12.59
N ARG A 455 -14.78 16.74 11.77
CA ARG A 455 -14.82 16.61 10.30
C ARG A 455 -13.47 16.14 9.77
N LEU A 456 -13.50 15.55 8.59
CA LEU A 456 -12.31 15.13 7.84
C LEU A 456 -11.99 16.16 6.75
N ALA A 457 -10.70 16.43 6.52
CA ALA A 457 -10.21 16.99 5.27
C ALA A 457 -9.17 16.08 4.61
N MET A 458 -9.24 15.95 3.29
CA MET A 458 -8.29 15.18 2.47
C MET A 458 -7.61 16.09 1.45
N LYS A 459 -6.28 16.06 1.37
CA LYS A 459 -5.47 16.87 0.42
C LYS A 459 -4.60 16.00 -0.49
N ASP A 460 -3.88 16.64 -1.41
CA ASP A 460 -2.93 16.02 -2.37
C ASP A 460 -3.64 15.12 -3.41
N PHE A 461 -4.52 15.69 -4.24
CA PHE A 461 -5.32 14.87 -5.15
C PHE A 461 -4.53 14.35 -6.35
N VAL A 462 -3.77 15.23 -7.00
CA VAL A 462 -3.10 14.89 -8.26
C VAL A 462 -2.03 13.80 -8.12
N ASP A 463 -1.42 13.67 -6.94
CA ASP A 463 -0.38 12.67 -6.67
C ASP A 463 -0.98 11.34 -6.16
N ASP A 464 -2.15 11.37 -5.51
CA ASP A 464 -2.64 10.26 -4.66
C ASP A 464 -4.06 9.76 -4.95
N VAL A 465 -4.84 10.43 -5.82
CA VAL A 465 -6.18 9.96 -6.19
C VAL A 465 -6.10 8.90 -7.28
N ASN A 466 -6.56 7.70 -6.94
CA ASN A 466 -6.68 6.58 -7.87
C ASN A 466 -8.14 6.16 -8.02
N ILE A 467 -8.45 5.53 -9.15
CA ILE A 467 -9.80 5.03 -9.46
C ILE A 467 -9.82 3.53 -9.73
N SER A 468 -11.00 2.93 -9.68
CA SER A 468 -11.20 1.51 -9.92
C SER A 468 -10.93 1.14 -11.38
N ARG A 469 -10.08 0.13 -11.57
CA ARG A 469 -9.92 -0.56 -12.86
C ARG A 469 -11.12 -1.43 -13.19
N HIS A 470 -11.85 -1.91 -12.17
CA HIS A 470 -13.13 -2.58 -12.39
C HIS A 470 -14.16 -1.54 -12.83
N SER A 471 -14.93 -1.85 -13.88
CA SER A 471 -15.91 -0.92 -14.44
C SER A 471 -17.02 -0.66 -13.44
N LEU A 472 -17.25 0.61 -13.10
CA LEU A 472 -18.35 1.06 -12.25
C LEU A 472 -19.19 2.08 -13.02
N PRO A 473 -20.53 2.05 -12.94
CA PRO A 473 -21.39 3.05 -13.58
C PRO A 473 -21.00 4.50 -13.26
N GLU A 474 -20.58 4.76 -12.02
CA GLU A 474 -20.19 6.08 -11.53
C GLU A 474 -18.92 6.63 -12.22
N LEU A 475 -18.09 5.75 -12.78
CA LEU A 475 -16.86 6.11 -13.51
C LEU A 475 -17.07 6.24 -15.02
N GLU A 476 -18.26 5.92 -15.54
CA GLU A 476 -18.56 6.05 -16.97
C GLU A 476 -18.56 7.52 -17.44
N THR A 477 -18.90 8.43 -16.53
CA THR A 477 -18.97 9.89 -16.75
C THR A 477 -17.60 10.58 -16.84
N LEU A 478 -16.51 9.87 -16.52
CA LEU A 478 -15.16 10.42 -16.61
C LEU A 478 -14.82 10.83 -18.05
N THR A 479 -14.33 12.06 -18.21
CA THR A 479 -13.87 12.57 -19.50
C THR A 479 -12.63 11.82 -19.99
N PRO A 480 -12.38 11.75 -21.32
CA PRO A 480 -11.17 11.11 -21.84
C PRO A 480 -9.87 11.69 -21.26
N GLN A 481 -9.84 12.99 -20.98
CA GLN A 481 -8.71 13.67 -20.37
C GLN A 481 -8.45 13.20 -18.93
N LEU A 482 -9.48 13.06 -18.10
CA LEU A 482 -9.34 12.53 -16.75
C LEU A 482 -8.94 11.05 -16.75
N LYS A 483 -9.51 10.24 -17.66
CA LYS A 483 -9.14 8.81 -17.80
C LYS A 483 -7.68 8.60 -18.20
N ALA A 484 -7.07 9.54 -18.92
CA ALA A 484 -5.68 9.46 -19.34
C ALA A 484 -4.69 9.70 -18.19
N VAL A 485 -5.09 10.41 -17.13
CA VAL A 485 -4.18 10.81 -16.05
C VAL A 485 -4.46 10.13 -14.72
N LEU A 486 -5.72 9.88 -14.38
CA LEU A 486 -6.07 9.16 -13.14
C LEU A 486 -5.54 7.72 -13.21
N LEU A 487 -4.71 7.36 -12.23
CA LEU A 487 -4.21 6.00 -12.12
C LEU A 487 -5.34 5.04 -11.76
N THR A 488 -5.28 3.83 -12.33
CA THR A 488 -6.28 2.79 -12.10
C THR A 488 -5.70 1.60 -11.35
N GLU A 489 -6.42 1.13 -10.34
CA GLU A 489 -5.99 0.00 -9.51
C GLU A 489 -7.01 -1.15 -9.52
N PRO A 490 -6.59 -2.41 -9.35
CA PRO A 490 -7.53 -3.51 -9.16
C PRO A 490 -8.22 -3.38 -7.79
N PRO A 491 -9.33 -4.09 -7.52
CA PRO A 491 -10.10 -3.91 -6.29
C PRO A 491 -9.30 -4.01 -4.99
N GLU A 492 -8.44 -5.02 -4.83
CA GLU A 492 -7.54 -5.10 -3.67
C GLU A 492 -6.58 -3.90 -3.62
N GLY A 493 -6.05 -3.48 -4.77
CA GLY A 493 -5.18 -2.30 -4.89
C GLY A 493 -5.84 -1.01 -4.44
N LEU A 494 -7.14 -0.80 -4.72
CA LEU A 494 -7.88 0.34 -4.16
C LEU A 494 -8.02 0.22 -2.64
N CYS A 495 -8.35 -0.97 -2.13
CA CYS A 495 -8.44 -1.21 -0.70
C CYS A 495 -7.10 -0.92 0.02
N GLN A 496 -5.95 -1.11 -0.64
CA GLN A 496 -4.63 -0.81 -0.07
C GLN A 496 -4.46 0.65 0.34
N PHE A 497 -5.17 1.60 -0.27
CA PHE A 497 -5.09 3.00 0.14
C PHE A 497 -5.59 3.21 1.57
N ILE A 498 -6.69 2.57 1.95
CA ILE A 498 -7.18 2.57 3.32
C ILE A 498 -6.39 1.57 4.17
N PHE A 499 -6.19 0.36 3.68
CA PHE A 499 -5.52 -0.71 4.42
C PHE A 499 -4.05 -0.35 4.73
N ALA A 500 -3.21 -0.15 3.73
CA ALA A 500 -1.81 0.22 3.95
C ALA A 500 -1.67 1.68 4.40
N GLY A 501 -2.35 2.62 3.75
CA GLY A 501 -2.21 4.06 4.03
C GLY A 501 -2.74 4.50 5.39
N LEU A 502 -3.85 3.93 5.87
CA LEU A 502 -4.44 4.28 7.16
C LEU A 502 -4.21 3.23 8.24
N PHE A 503 -4.43 1.94 7.95
CA PHE A 503 -4.33 0.89 8.98
C PHE A 503 -2.87 0.54 9.30
N ILE A 504 -2.08 0.16 8.31
CA ILE A 504 -0.67 -0.22 8.51
C ILE A 504 0.21 1.00 8.83
N CYS A 505 0.03 2.11 8.11
CA CYS A 505 0.91 3.26 8.19
C CYS A 505 0.57 4.21 9.36
N HIS A 506 -0.65 4.21 9.90
CA HIS A 506 -1.03 5.11 10.99
C HIS A 506 -1.61 4.38 12.21
N HIS A 507 -2.72 3.66 12.03
CA HIS A 507 -3.47 3.09 13.15
C HIS A 507 -2.70 2.00 13.91
N ARG A 508 -1.82 1.25 13.23
CA ARG A 508 -0.87 0.33 13.87
C ARG A 508 -0.07 1.02 14.96
N TYR A 509 0.57 2.15 14.65
CA TYR A 509 1.36 2.93 15.60
C TYR A 509 0.49 3.62 16.66
N LEU A 510 -0.71 4.08 16.29
CA LEU A 510 -1.64 4.65 17.26
C LEU A 510 -2.06 3.59 18.30
N SER A 511 -2.31 2.35 17.86
CA SER A 511 -2.68 1.25 18.76
C SER A 511 -1.54 0.86 19.71
N ASP A 512 -0.28 1.00 19.28
CA ASP A 512 0.91 0.80 20.11
C ASP A 512 1.05 1.88 21.18
N LEU A 513 0.92 3.14 20.76
CA LEU A 513 0.96 4.30 21.66
C LEU A 513 -0.12 4.18 22.75
N LEU A 514 -1.36 3.85 22.37
CA LEU A 514 -2.46 3.72 23.32
C LEU A 514 -2.31 2.52 24.25
N ALA A 515 -1.67 1.44 23.79
CA ALA A 515 -1.37 0.31 24.64
C ALA A 515 -0.35 0.66 25.74
N ASP A 516 0.66 1.49 25.47
CA ASP A 516 1.64 1.84 26.50
C ASP A 516 1.14 2.90 27.48
N TYR A 517 0.51 3.94 26.94
CA TYR A 517 0.21 5.14 27.72
C TYR A 517 -1.15 5.06 28.41
N HIS A 518 -2.05 4.20 27.91
CA HIS A 518 -3.42 4.08 28.43
C HIS A 518 -3.82 2.64 28.75
N ASN A 519 -2.94 1.65 28.57
CA ASN A 519 -3.28 0.23 28.66
C ASN A 519 -4.49 -0.17 27.80
N TYR A 520 -4.74 0.57 26.71
CA TYR A 520 -5.91 0.35 25.86
C TYR A 520 -5.69 -0.91 25.01
N PRO A 521 -6.55 -1.95 25.11
CA PRO A 521 -6.30 -3.21 24.42
C PRO A 521 -6.36 -3.09 22.90
N GLU A 522 -5.31 -3.55 22.23
CA GLU A 522 -5.20 -3.54 20.76
C GLU A 522 -6.39 -4.23 20.06
N HIS A 523 -6.85 -5.36 20.59
CA HIS A 523 -8.06 -6.02 20.06
C HIS A 523 -9.31 -5.13 20.14
N THR A 524 -9.46 -4.34 21.21
CA THR A 524 -10.61 -3.42 21.35
C THR A 524 -10.52 -2.28 20.34
N PHE A 525 -9.32 -1.75 20.12
CA PHE A 525 -9.05 -0.76 19.08
C PHE A 525 -9.51 -1.23 17.70
N TRP A 526 -9.03 -2.40 17.26
CA TRP A 526 -9.36 -2.92 15.92
C TRP A 526 -10.82 -3.41 15.81
N THR A 527 -11.42 -3.84 16.93
CA THR A 527 -12.87 -4.14 16.97
C THR A 527 -13.70 -2.89 16.68
N LYS A 528 -13.32 -1.72 17.21
CA LYS A 528 -14.01 -0.46 16.92
C LYS A 528 -13.84 -0.02 15.47
N VAL A 529 -12.64 -0.15 14.91
CA VAL A 529 -12.40 0.12 13.47
C VAL A 529 -13.29 -0.78 12.61
N ARG A 530 -13.31 -2.10 12.90
CA ARG A 530 -14.20 -3.06 12.22
C ARG A 530 -15.67 -2.67 12.36
N GLN A 531 -16.12 -2.35 13.56
CA GLN A 531 -17.51 -1.99 13.82
C GLN A 531 -17.92 -0.73 13.05
N THR A 532 -17.01 0.24 12.90
CA THR A 532 -17.26 1.44 12.11
C THR A 532 -17.51 1.10 10.64
N ILE A 533 -16.72 0.18 10.07
CA ILE A 533 -16.91 -0.31 8.69
C ILE A 533 -18.25 -1.05 8.58
N LEU A 534 -18.58 -1.94 9.52
CA LEU A 534 -19.84 -2.68 9.52
C LEU A 534 -21.06 -1.77 9.69
N ASN A 535 -20.96 -0.74 10.52
CA ASN A 535 -22.02 0.26 10.69
C ASN A 535 -22.26 1.01 9.38
N TYR A 536 -21.19 1.41 8.69
CA TYR A 536 -21.29 2.00 7.36
C TYR A 536 -21.97 1.03 6.36
N GLN A 537 -21.53 -0.23 6.31
CA GLN A 537 -22.12 -1.23 5.40
C GLN A 537 -23.61 -1.45 5.68
N SER A 538 -24.00 -1.55 6.95
CA SER A 538 -25.40 -1.73 7.37
C SER A 538 -26.31 -0.57 6.97
N ARG A 539 -25.72 0.62 6.80
CA ARG A 539 -26.43 1.84 6.44
C ARG A 539 -26.70 1.95 4.93
N PHE A 540 -25.88 1.30 4.11
CA PHE A 540 -25.99 1.31 2.64
C PHE A 540 -26.12 -0.13 2.08
N PRO A 541 -27.19 -0.87 2.46
CA PRO A 541 -27.34 -2.28 2.08
C PRO A 541 -27.44 -2.50 0.56
N GLU A 542 -27.82 -1.48 -0.21
CA GLU A 542 -27.86 -1.51 -1.67
C GLU A 542 -26.48 -1.68 -2.31
N MET A 543 -25.40 -1.44 -1.57
CA MET A 543 -24.01 -1.55 -2.03
C MET A 543 -23.36 -2.88 -1.68
N GLN A 544 -24.14 -3.93 -1.36
CA GLN A 544 -23.60 -5.24 -0.96
C GLN A 544 -22.55 -5.80 -1.94
N ASP A 545 -22.84 -5.76 -3.25
CA ASP A 545 -21.89 -6.21 -4.29
C ASP A 545 -20.57 -5.40 -4.27
N ARG A 546 -20.64 -4.12 -3.87
CA ARG A 546 -19.45 -3.25 -3.73
C ARG A 546 -18.63 -3.64 -2.51
N PHE A 547 -19.27 -4.03 -1.41
CA PHE A 547 -18.60 -4.48 -0.20
C PHE A 547 -17.84 -5.78 -0.44
N GLU A 548 -18.40 -6.67 -1.25
CA GLU A 548 -17.75 -7.91 -1.69
C GLU A 548 -16.61 -7.64 -2.67
N LEU A 549 -16.78 -6.71 -3.61
CA LEU A 549 -15.75 -6.31 -4.57
C LEU A 549 -14.53 -5.66 -3.88
N PHE A 550 -14.78 -4.70 -2.98
CA PHE A 550 -13.75 -3.97 -2.24
C PHE A 550 -13.68 -4.45 -0.79
N ASN A 551 -13.38 -5.74 -0.60
CA ASN A 551 -13.48 -6.41 0.70
C ASN A 551 -12.36 -6.01 1.68
N LEU A 552 -12.53 -4.89 2.40
CA LEU A 552 -11.65 -4.45 3.49
C LEU A 552 -11.62 -5.40 4.70
N LEU A 553 -12.57 -6.34 4.79
CA LEU A 553 -12.68 -7.33 5.86
C LEU A 553 -12.12 -8.70 5.44
N ALA A 554 -11.45 -8.79 4.29
CA ALA A 554 -10.79 -10.00 3.82
C ALA A 554 -9.76 -10.52 4.85
N PRO A 555 -9.53 -11.84 4.96
CA PRO A 555 -8.64 -12.42 5.97
C PRO A 555 -7.20 -11.91 5.89
N GLN A 556 -6.72 -11.68 4.67
CA GLN A 556 -5.35 -11.27 4.40
C GLN A 556 -5.31 -10.27 3.24
N PHE A 557 -4.27 -9.45 3.23
CA PHE A 557 -3.93 -8.53 2.14
C PHE A 557 -2.53 -8.81 1.62
N THR A 558 -2.28 -8.46 0.37
CA THR A 558 -0.93 -8.33 -0.17
C THR A 558 -0.14 -7.35 0.69
N LYS A 559 1.03 -7.77 1.15
CA LYS A 559 1.86 -6.94 2.01
C LYS A 559 2.67 -5.99 1.14
N LEU A 560 2.33 -4.70 1.17
CA LEU A 560 3.17 -3.65 0.63
C LEU A 560 4.38 -3.44 1.54
N CYS A 561 5.54 -3.15 0.96
CA CYS A 561 6.83 -3.11 1.63
C CYS A 561 7.64 -1.87 1.18
N LEU A 562 7.65 -0.82 1.99
CA LEU A 562 8.27 0.46 1.62
C LEU A 562 9.78 0.49 1.86
N ASN A 563 10.29 -0.22 2.86
CA ASN A 563 11.74 -0.31 3.07
C ASN A 563 12.38 -1.24 2.01
N ARG A 564 11.70 -2.32 1.61
CA ARG A 564 12.18 -3.22 0.54
C ARG A 564 12.43 -2.50 -0.78
N ASN A 565 11.61 -1.50 -1.12
CA ASN A 565 11.82 -0.68 -2.31
C ASN A 565 13.25 -0.19 -2.39
N ARG A 566 13.73 0.41 -1.30
CA ARG A 566 15.05 1.01 -1.27
C ARG A 566 16.15 -0.03 -1.14
N LEU A 567 15.95 -1.04 -0.30
CA LEU A 567 17.01 -1.98 0.04
C LEU A 567 17.23 -3.04 -1.06
N ILE A 568 16.17 -3.48 -1.74
CA ILE A 568 16.20 -4.68 -2.57
C ILE A 568 15.71 -4.39 -3.99
N THR A 569 14.60 -3.67 -4.16
CA THR A 569 13.91 -3.61 -5.47
C THR A 569 14.46 -2.54 -6.41
N TYR A 570 14.61 -1.30 -5.95
CA TYR A 570 14.97 -0.14 -6.79
C TYR A 570 16.37 0.42 -6.48
N GLY A 571 16.86 0.28 -5.23
CA GLY A 571 18.15 0.85 -4.86
C GLY A 571 18.17 2.38 -5.01
N TYR A 572 19.22 2.91 -5.64
CA TYR A 572 19.41 4.35 -5.88
C TYR A 572 19.61 4.70 -7.36
N ALA A 573 19.22 3.80 -8.26
CA ALA A 573 19.33 4.03 -9.69
C ALA A 573 18.40 5.17 -10.15
N ASP A 574 18.81 5.85 -11.22
CA ASP A 574 17.99 6.83 -11.92
C ASP A 574 17.10 6.10 -12.93
N ASP A 575 15.81 5.95 -12.62
CA ASP A 575 14.83 5.24 -13.44
C ASP A 575 13.96 6.20 -14.27
N GLY A 576 13.41 5.70 -15.38
CA GLY A 576 12.52 6.46 -16.27
C GLY A 576 11.14 6.80 -15.67
N ASP A 577 10.72 6.06 -14.64
CA ASP A 577 9.43 6.22 -13.95
C ASP A 577 9.62 6.25 -12.43
N ARG A 578 8.65 6.82 -11.72
CA ARG A 578 8.63 6.79 -10.24
C ARG A 578 8.54 5.35 -9.72
N PRO A 579 9.26 4.99 -8.63
CA PRO A 579 9.16 3.67 -8.03
C PRO A 579 7.76 3.43 -7.44
N HIS A 580 7.27 2.20 -7.60
CA HIS A 580 6.00 1.74 -7.04
C HIS A 580 6.27 0.97 -5.74
N ALA A 581 5.30 0.93 -4.82
CA ALA A 581 5.46 0.13 -3.59
C ALA A 581 5.67 -1.35 -3.93
N ALA A 582 6.74 -1.96 -3.43
CA ALA A 582 7.02 -3.38 -3.61
C ALA A 582 5.99 -4.19 -2.83
N ALA A 583 5.58 -5.32 -3.41
CA ALA A 583 4.73 -6.29 -2.76
C ALA A 583 5.56 -7.53 -2.41
N PHE A 584 5.50 -7.99 -1.17
CA PHE A 584 6.17 -9.22 -0.76
C PHE A 584 5.40 -9.95 0.35
N GLY A 585 4.84 -11.12 0.02
CA GLY A 585 4.08 -11.93 0.95
C GLY A 585 2.66 -11.40 1.23
N LYS A 586 2.06 -11.91 2.31
CA LYS A 586 0.73 -11.53 2.79
C LYS A 586 0.80 -11.03 4.23
N VAL A 587 -0.18 -10.23 4.62
CA VAL A 587 -0.37 -9.74 6.00
C VAL A 587 -1.78 -10.09 6.47
N ASN A 588 -1.88 -10.66 7.66
CA ASN A 588 -3.15 -10.99 8.31
C ASN A 588 -3.90 -9.72 8.69
N ASN A 589 -5.18 -9.66 8.32
CA ASN A 589 -6.02 -8.52 8.59
C ASN A 589 -6.52 -8.55 10.05
N ALA A 590 -6.10 -7.58 10.86
CA ALA A 590 -6.58 -7.47 12.24
C ALA A 590 -8.10 -7.39 12.31
N LEU A 591 -8.76 -6.74 11.34
CA LEU A 591 -10.21 -6.62 11.28
C LEU A 591 -10.90 -7.98 11.13
N TYR A 592 -10.28 -8.94 10.44
CA TYR A 592 -10.78 -10.30 10.36
C TYR A 592 -10.53 -11.07 11.67
N LEU A 593 -9.31 -11.01 12.20
CA LEU A 593 -8.90 -11.73 13.41
C LEU A 593 -9.71 -11.36 14.66
N VAL A 594 -10.09 -10.09 14.82
CA VAL A 594 -10.90 -9.66 15.97
C VAL A 594 -12.33 -10.22 15.92
N ALA A 595 -12.84 -10.57 14.73
CA ALA A 595 -14.16 -11.18 14.60
C ALA A 595 -14.18 -12.61 15.13
N GLU A 596 -13.21 -13.45 14.76
CA GLU A 596 -13.12 -14.85 15.21
C GLU A 596 -13.02 -14.98 16.73
N LYS A 597 -12.33 -14.02 17.37
CA LYS A 597 -12.22 -13.97 18.84
C LYS A 597 -13.56 -13.62 19.50
N ALA A 598 -14.37 -12.75 18.89
CA ALA A 598 -15.71 -12.45 19.39
C ALA A 598 -16.65 -13.66 19.27
N THR A 599 -16.56 -14.41 18.15
CA THR A 599 -17.37 -15.62 17.92
C THR A 599 -16.98 -16.75 18.87
N SER A 600 -15.69 -16.92 19.18
CA SER A 600 -15.21 -17.95 20.12
C SER A 600 -15.58 -17.68 21.59
N VAL A 601 -15.77 -16.42 21.99
CA VAL A 601 -16.30 -16.06 23.33
C VAL A 601 -17.80 -16.38 23.43
N HIS A 602 -18.57 -16.25 22.34
CA HIS A 602 -19.99 -16.64 22.33
C HIS A 602 -20.23 -18.15 22.19
N LEU A 603 -19.37 -18.87 21.47
CA LEU A 603 -19.47 -20.33 21.28
C LEU A 603 -19.13 -21.16 22.53
N ASN A 604 -18.52 -20.57 23.56
CA ASN A 604 -18.24 -21.25 24.84
C ASN A 604 -19.47 -21.40 25.76
N SER A 605 -20.66 -20.96 25.33
CA SER A 605 -21.89 -21.11 26.10
C SER A 605 -22.85 -22.20 25.57
N GLN A 606 -22.62 -22.75 24.37
CA GLN A 606 -23.45 -23.84 23.82
C GLN A 606 -22.64 -24.74 22.88
N LYS A 607 -21.90 -25.71 23.43
CA LYS A 607 -21.43 -26.87 22.64
C LYS A 607 -22.24 -28.10 23.05
N LYS A 608 -23.30 -28.38 22.29
CA LYS A 608 -23.72 -29.77 22.05
C LYS A 608 -22.71 -30.42 21.08
N PRO A 609 -22.39 -31.71 21.24
CA PRO A 609 -21.42 -32.36 20.39
C PRO A 609 -22.00 -32.51 18.97
N VAL A 610 -21.27 -31.99 17.98
CA VAL A 610 -21.51 -32.31 16.58
C VAL A 610 -20.87 -33.66 16.32
N ASN A 611 -21.69 -34.63 15.93
CA ASN A 611 -21.26 -35.98 15.55
C ASN A 611 -20.34 -35.91 14.34
N GLN A 612 -19.14 -36.47 14.49
CA GLN A 612 -18.35 -36.98 13.38
C GLN A 612 -19.10 -38.16 12.76
N THR A 613 -19.41 -38.09 11.47
CA THR A 613 -19.67 -39.28 10.66
C THR A 613 -18.63 -39.34 9.55
N GLN A 614 -17.72 -40.29 9.71
CA GLN A 614 -16.71 -40.71 8.75
C GLN A 614 -17.34 -41.09 7.40
N SER A 615 -16.94 -40.38 6.35
CA SER A 615 -16.69 -40.98 5.04
C SER A 615 -15.18 -40.96 4.87
N SER A 616 -14.53 -42.12 4.98
CA SER A 616 -13.08 -42.25 5.11
C SER A 616 -12.34 -41.65 3.92
N CYS A 617 -11.51 -40.64 4.18
CA CYS A 617 -10.50 -40.14 3.24
C CYS A 617 -9.67 -41.33 2.69
N ILE A 618 -9.44 -41.36 1.37
CA ILE A 618 -8.72 -42.46 0.71
C ILE A 618 -7.29 -42.07 0.29
N PHE A 619 -6.98 -40.78 0.23
CA PHE A 619 -5.68 -40.28 -0.17
C PHE A 619 -5.51 -38.84 0.31
N THR A 620 -4.33 -38.53 0.84
CA THR A 620 -3.93 -37.19 1.24
C THR A 620 -2.60 -36.86 0.57
N TYR A 621 -2.47 -35.62 0.10
CA TYR A 621 -1.32 -35.07 -0.58
C TYR A 621 -1.05 -33.67 -0.02
N ILE A 622 0.18 -33.40 0.41
CA ILE A 622 0.60 -32.05 0.78
C ILE A 622 1.36 -31.47 -0.40
N ASP A 623 0.85 -30.37 -0.98
CA ASP A 623 1.53 -29.71 -2.09
C ASP A 623 2.86 -29.10 -1.60
N PRO A 624 3.99 -29.42 -2.27
CA PRO A 624 5.31 -29.00 -1.79
C PRO A 624 5.59 -27.50 -1.98
N GLU A 625 4.88 -26.81 -2.86
CA GLU A 625 5.08 -25.39 -3.14
C GLU A 625 4.22 -24.50 -2.23
N TYR A 626 2.95 -24.89 -2.01
CA TYR A 626 1.98 -24.09 -1.27
C TYR A 626 1.68 -24.62 0.14
N GLY A 627 2.18 -25.81 0.51
CA GLY A 627 1.97 -26.41 1.84
C GLY A 627 0.51 -26.78 2.13
N LYS A 628 -0.35 -26.81 1.12
CA LYS A 628 -1.78 -27.10 1.24
C LYS A 628 -2.03 -28.60 1.35
N GLU A 629 -2.87 -28.99 2.30
CA GLU A 629 -3.31 -30.39 2.41
C GLU A 629 -4.49 -30.62 1.46
N VAL A 630 -4.29 -31.50 0.49
CA VAL A 630 -5.33 -31.97 -0.42
C VAL A 630 -5.74 -33.37 -0.01
N SER A 631 -7.02 -33.57 0.27
CA SER A 631 -7.58 -34.88 0.59
C SER A 631 -8.66 -35.27 -0.39
N PHE A 632 -8.77 -36.57 -0.67
CA PHE A 632 -9.79 -37.10 -1.58
C PHE A 632 -10.62 -38.16 -0.88
N ARG A 633 -11.92 -38.14 -1.15
CA ARG A 633 -12.86 -39.20 -0.77
C ARG A 633 -13.80 -39.53 -1.93
N PRO A 634 -14.29 -40.78 -2.03
CA PRO A 634 -15.36 -41.10 -2.99
C PRO A 634 -16.58 -40.21 -2.78
N VAL A 635 -17.29 -39.91 -3.86
CA VAL A 635 -18.58 -39.22 -3.79
C VAL A 635 -19.60 -40.11 -3.09
N SER A 636 -20.28 -39.57 -2.07
CA SER A 636 -21.46 -40.15 -1.45
C SER A 636 -22.69 -39.42 -1.98
N TYR A 637 -23.64 -40.18 -2.54
CA TYR A 637 -24.85 -39.60 -3.12
C TYR A 637 -25.62 -38.78 -2.07
N GLU A 638 -25.77 -39.32 -0.86
CA GLU A 638 -26.54 -38.71 0.22
C GLU A 638 -25.89 -37.44 0.76
N GLN A 639 -24.56 -37.33 0.69
CA GLN A 639 -23.81 -36.19 1.25
C GLN A 639 -23.53 -35.09 0.22
N ASP A 640 -23.33 -35.45 -1.05
CA ASP A 640 -22.69 -34.55 -2.02
C ASP A 640 -23.61 -34.07 -3.14
N VAL A 641 -24.79 -34.68 -3.34
CA VAL A 641 -25.63 -34.41 -4.51
C VAL A 641 -26.04 -32.93 -4.64
N GLU A 642 -26.39 -32.28 -3.54
CA GLU A 642 -26.76 -30.85 -3.53
C GLU A 642 -25.54 -29.96 -3.80
N MET A 643 -24.41 -30.22 -3.14
CA MET A 643 -23.18 -29.45 -3.31
C MET A 643 -22.64 -29.53 -4.76
N ILE A 644 -22.61 -30.73 -5.34
CA ILE A 644 -22.16 -30.87 -6.73
C ILE A 644 -23.17 -30.20 -7.68
N TYR A 645 -24.48 -30.29 -7.39
CA TYR A 645 -25.49 -29.59 -8.18
C TYR A 645 -25.26 -28.08 -8.18
N ASP A 646 -25.05 -27.48 -7.01
CA ASP A 646 -24.78 -26.05 -6.85
C ASP A 646 -23.52 -25.61 -7.60
N TRP A 647 -22.48 -26.46 -7.61
CA TRP A 647 -21.29 -26.22 -8.43
C TRP A 647 -21.60 -26.25 -9.92
N MET A 648 -22.42 -27.19 -10.39
CA MET A 648 -22.80 -27.26 -11.81
C MET A 648 -23.65 -26.07 -12.30
N GLN A 649 -24.19 -25.26 -11.37
CA GLN A 649 -24.86 -23.98 -11.67
C GLN A 649 -23.90 -22.79 -11.79
N GLN A 650 -22.61 -22.96 -11.47
CA GLN A 650 -21.66 -21.85 -11.48
C GLN A 650 -21.30 -21.42 -12.90
N LYS A 651 -21.34 -20.10 -13.16
CA LYS A 651 -21.14 -19.51 -14.50
C LYS A 651 -19.87 -19.98 -15.21
N HIS A 652 -18.80 -20.29 -14.48
CA HIS A 652 -17.53 -20.78 -15.06
C HIS A 652 -17.53 -22.27 -15.40
N LEU A 653 -18.41 -23.08 -14.81
CA LEU A 653 -18.54 -24.52 -15.13
C LEU A 653 -19.56 -24.79 -16.23
N ILE A 654 -20.62 -23.99 -16.33
CA ILE A 654 -21.72 -24.16 -17.31
C ILE A 654 -21.21 -24.41 -18.75
N PRO A 655 -20.28 -23.61 -19.32
CA PRO A 655 -19.87 -23.79 -20.72
C PRO A 655 -19.20 -25.14 -21.00
N PHE A 656 -18.60 -25.76 -19.98
CA PHE A 656 -17.74 -26.94 -20.12
C PHE A 656 -18.44 -28.23 -19.69
N TRP A 657 -19.20 -28.18 -18.59
CA TRP A 657 -19.88 -29.36 -18.04
C TRP A 657 -21.29 -29.54 -18.60
N LYS A 658 -22.00 -28.44 -18.93
CA LYS A 658 -23.38 -28.46 -19.44
C LYS A 658 -24.35 -29.28 -18.56
N LEU A 659 -24.09 -29.33 -17.26
CA LEU A 659 -24.93 -30.00 -16.25
C LEU A 659 -25.78 -29.00 -15.44
N ASN A 660 -26.01 -27.79 -15.96
CA ASN A 660 -26.94 -26.82 -15.39
C ASN A 660 -28.41 -27.18 -15.71
N ILE A 661 -28.72 -28.47 -15.56
CA ILE A 661 -30.03 -29.06 -15.83
C ILE A 661 -30.91 -29.00 -14.57
N SER A 662 -32.15 -29.47 -14.65
CA SER A 662 -33.00 -29.53 -13.46
C SER A 662 -32.40 -30.46 -12.41
N PHE A 663 -32.69 -30.22 -11.13
CA PHE A 663 -32.15 -31.05 -10.04
C PHE A 663 -32.52 -32.53 -10.21
N ALA A 664 -33.74 -32.83 -10.68
CA ALA A 664 -34.17 -34.21 -10.95
C ALA A 664 -33.32 -34.90 -12.04
N GLU A 665 -33.06 -34.21 -13.16
CA GLU A 665 -32.19 -34.75 -14.22
C GLU A 665 -30.74 -34.90 -13.74
N PHE A 666 -30.26 -33.99 -12.90
CA PHE A 666 -28.92 -34.09 -12.30
C PHE A 666 -28.81 -35.27 -11.33
N GLN A 667 -29.84 -35.53 -10.52
CA GLN A 667 -29.89 -36.70 -9.64
C GLN A 667 -29.77 -38.01 -10.44
N GLU A 668 -30.52 -38.14 -11.54
CA GLU A 668 -30.42 -39.30 -12.44
C GLU A 668 -29.01 -39.42 -13.05
N TYR A 669 -28.43 -38.30 -13.50
CA TYR A 669 -27.07 -38.27 -14.04
C TYR A 669 -26.02 -38.74 -13.02
N LEU A 670 -26.10 -38.24 -11.78
CA LEU A 670 -25.14 -38.57 -10.73
C LEU A 670 -25.28 -40.04 -10.29
N GLN A 671 -26.50 -40.52 -10.09
CA GLN A 671 -26.75 -41.94 -9.75
C GLN A 671 -26.25 -42.89 -10.84
N LYS A 672 -26.50 -42.56 -12.12
CA LYS A 672 -25.98 -43.34 -13.25
C LYS A 672 -24.46 -43.32 -13.29
N SER A 673 -23.85 -42.19 -12.95
CA SER A 673 -22.39 -42.04 -12.91
C SER A 673 -21.74 -42.82 -11.77
N LEU A 674 -22.38 -42.87 -10.59
CA LEU A 674 -21.91 -43.65 -9.44
C LEU A 674 -21.98 -45.18 -9.67
N LYS A 675 -22.95 -45.65 -10.47
CA LYS A 675 -23.12 -47.07 -10.84
C LYS A 675 -22.23 -47.52 -12.00
N ALA A 676 -21.47 -46.61 -12.63
CA ALA A 676 -20.68 -46.92 -13.81
C ALA A 676 -19.34 -47.57 -13.44
N ASP A 677 -19.14 -48.85 -13.77
CA ASP A 677 -17.91 -49.60 -13.41
C ASP A 677 -16.63 -49.10 -14.09
N HIS A 678 -16.76 -48.29 -15.15
CA HIS A 678 -15.63 -47.80 -15.95
C HIS A 678 -15.06 -46.45 -15.48
N LYS A 679 -15.67 -45.82 -14.47
CA LYS A 679 -15.22 -44.54 -13.90
C LYS A 679 -15.41 -44.48 -12.39
N LYS A 680 -14.65 -43.63 -11.72
CA LYS A 680 -14.74 -43.37 -10.28
C LYS A 680 -14.88 -41.86 -10.03
N LEU A 681 -15.73 -41.50 -9.08
CA LEU A 681 -16.06 -40.11 -8.77
C LEU A 681 -15.51 -39.76 -7.39
N PHE A 682 -14.89 -38.58 -7.26
CA PHE A 682 -14.26 -38.13 -6.03
C PHE A 682 -14.61 -36.69 -5.69
N ILE A 683 -14.64 -36.39 -4.40
CA ILE A 683 -14.57 -35.03 -3.87
C ILE A 683 -13.13 -34.76 -3.45
N GLY A 684 -12.55 -33.70 -4.01
CA GLY A 684 -11.27 -33.16 -3.58
C GLY A 684 -11.51 -32.02 -2.59
N SER A 685 -10.85 -32.10 -1.44
CA SER A 685 -10.91 -31.10 -0.38
C SER A 685 -9.55 -30.44 -0.20
N LEU A 686 -9.54 -29.14 0.06
CA LEU A 686 -8.35 -28.36 0.38
C LEU A 686 -8.44 -27.94 1.85
N ASP A 687 -7.45 -28.29 2.66
CA ASP A 687 -7.39 -28.03 4.11
C ASP A 687 -8.68 -28.45 4.85
N GLY A 688 -9.33 -29.53 4.39
CA GLY A 688 -10.56 -30.09 4.96
C GLY A 688 -11.87 -29.61 4.30
N GLU A 689 -11.83 -28.56 3.47
CA GLU A 689 -13.02 -28.01 2.80
C GLU A 689 -13.22 -28.63 1.40
N PRO A 690 -14.40 -29.16 1.04
CA PRO A 690 -14.69 -29.64 -0.31
C PRO A 690 -14.62 -28.52 -1.35
N VAL A 691 -13.73 -28.65 -2.35
CA VAL A 691 -13.53 -27.60 -3.37
C VAL A 691 -13.67 -28.10 -4.80
N SER A 692 -13.54 -29.42 -5.03
CA SER A 692 -13.56 -29.98 -6.38
C SER A 692 -14.34 -31.28 -6.48
N TYR A 693 -14.88 -31.50 -7.67
CA TYR A 693 -15.54 -32.74 -8.09
C TYR A 693 -14.76 -33.35 -9.25
N GLY A 694 -14.22 -34.56 -9.04
CA GLY A 694 -13.35 -35.26 -9.98
C GLY A 694 -13.96 -36.55 -10.53
N ILE A 695 -13.61 -36.88 -11.77
CA ILE A 695 -13.93 -38.15 -12.43
C ILE A 695 -12.64 -38.74 -12.98
N ILE A 696 -12.34 -39.98 -12.63
CA ILE A 696 -11.21 -40.76 -13.17
C ILE A 696 -11.78 -41.94 -13.95
N TYR A 697 -11.26 -42.22 -15.15
CA TYR A 697 -11.77 -43.29 -16.03
C TYR A 697 -10.64 -44.00 -16.78
N GLN A 698 -10.87 -45.24 -17.20
CA GLN A 698 -9.92 -45.99 -18.03
C GLN A 698 -10.06 -45.58 -19.50
N VAL A 699 -8.98 -45.12 -20.15
CA VAL A 699 -9.05 -44.63 -21.54
C VAL A 699 -9.51 -45.72 -22.50
N ILE A 700 -9.11 -46.98 -22.28
CA ILE A 700 -9.54 -48.13 -23.12
C ILE A 700 -11.08 -48.27 -23.21
N LYS A 701 -11.82 -47.76 -22.22
CA LYS A 701 -13.29 -47.77 -22.18
C LYS A 701 -13.93 -46.44 -22.60
N ASP A 702 -13.13 -45.40 -22.83
CA ASP A 702 -13.60 -44.06 -23.21
C ASP A 702 -13.38 -43.79 -24.71
N ASN A 703 -14.19 -42.90 -25.28
CA ASN A 703 -14.09 -42.52 -26.69
C ASN A 703 -12.79 -41.78 -27.03
N ILE A 704 -12.12 -41.16 -26.05
CA ILE A 704 -10.86 -40.42 -26.27
C ILE A 704 -9.76 -41.30 -26.89
N ARG A 705 -9.83 -42.64 -26.69
CA ARG A 705 -8.90 -43.63 -27.25
C ARG A 705 -8.78 -43.62 -28.78
N HIS A 706 -9.80 -43.09 -29.48
CA HIS A 706 -9.82 -43.02 -30.96
C HIS A 706 -9.11 -41.78 -31.51
N TYR A 707 -8.67 -40.87 -30.64
CA TYR A 707 -8.13 -39.57 -31.03
C TYR A 707 -6.61 -39.45 -30.81
N TYR A 708 -5.97 -40.47 -30.26
CA TYR A 708 -4.51 -40.57 -30.10
C TYR A 708 -4.09 -42.05 -29.93
N PRO A 709 -2.81 -42.41 -30.13
CA PRO A 709 -2.33 -43.77 -29.92
C PRO A 709 -2.25 -44.11 -28.41
N TYR A 710 -3.38 -44.56 -27.86
CA TYR A 710 -3.51 -44.90 -26.45
C TYR A 710 -2.75 -46.18 -26.07
N GLN A 711 -2.32 -46.26 -24.81
CA GLN A 711 -1.82 -47.47 -24.16
C GLN A 711 -2.92 -48.05 -23.27
N GLU A 712 -2.95 -49.37 -23.10
CA GLU A 712 -4.01 -50.03 -22.31
C GLU A 712 -4.07 -49.55 -20.86
N SER A 713 -2.93 -49.10 -20.30
CA SER A 713 -2.81 -48.57 -18.95
C SER A 713 -3.19 -47.09 -18.81
N ASP A 714 -3.48 -46.37 -19.90
CA ASP A 714 -3.77 -44.93 -19.83
C ASP A 714 -5.04 -44.64 -19.02
N MET A 715 -4.93 -43.66 -18.12
CA MET A 715 -6.05 -43.16 -17.32
C MET A 715 -6.43 -41.75 -17.77
N GLY A 716 -7.72 -41.46 -17.79
CA GLY A 716 -8.27 -40.16 -18.12
C GLY A 716 -8.89 -39.46 -16.90
N GLY A 717 -8.94 -38.13 -16.92
CA GLY A 717 -9.41 -37.32 -15.80
C GLY A 717 -10.25 -36.11 -16.19
N HIS A 718 -11.30 -35.86 -15.42
CA HIS A 718 -12.03 -34.59 -15.41
C HIS A 718 -12.10 -34.03 -14.01
N ILE A 719 -11.96 -32.70 -13.90
CA ILE A 719 -12.08 -32.02 -12.62
C ILE A 719 -12.87 -30.72 -12.78
N ALA A 720 -13.85 -30.54 -11.90
CA ALA A 720 -14.61 -29.30 -11.74
C ALA A 720 -14.13 -28.63 -10.46
N ILE A 721 -13.75 -27.36 -10.56
CA ILE A 721 -13.50 -26.52 -9.39
C ILE A 721 -14.80 -25.80 -9.06
N GLY A 722 -15.35 -26.10 -7.89
CA GLY A 722 -16.70 -25.70 -7.50
C GLY A 722 -16.88 -24.19 -7.52
N LYS A 723 -16.15 -23.47 -6.66
CA LYS A 723 -16.22 -22.02 -6.55
C LYS A 723 -15.07 -21.34 -7.30
N ARG A 724 -15.32 -20.13 -7.82
CA ARG A 724 -14.35 -19.37 -8.63
C ARG A 724 -13.10 -18.94 -7.84
N GLU A 725 -13.24 -18.74 -6.53
CA GLU A 725 -12.13 -18.37 -5.62
C GLU A 725 -10.97 -19.38 -5.63
N TYR A 726 -11.26 -20.67 -5.90
CA TYR A 726 -10.25 -21.72 -5.97
C TYR A 726 -9.50 -21.78 -7.32
N PHE A 727 -9.68 -20.81 -8.22
CA PHE A 727 -8.86 -20.66 -9.43
C PHE A 727 -7.56 -19.87 -9.21
N GLU A 728 -7.38 -19.27 -8.03
CA GLU A 728 -6.11 -18.66 -7.66
C GLU A 728 -5.00 -19.71 -7.58
N LYS A 729 -3.76 -19.31 -7.93
CA LYS A 729 -2.61 -20.22 -8.06
C LYS A 729 -2.41 -21.10 -6.82
N GLU A 730 -2.53 -20.50 -5.63
CA GLU A 730 -2.35 -21.17 -4.34
C GLU A 730 -3.38 -22.28 -4.03
N TYR A 731 -4.49 -22.34 -4.78
CA TYR A 731 -5.52 -23.36 -4.60
C TYR A 731 -5.59 -24.32 -5.79
N ILE A 732 -5.53 -23.79 -7.01
CA ILE A 732 -5.70 -24.59 -8.22
C ILE A 732 -4.50 -25.52 -8.45
N PHE A 733 -3.28 -25.08 -8.14
CA PHE A 733 -2.08 -25.91 -8.31
C PHE A 733 -2.05 -27.10 -7.35
N PRO A 734 -2.26 -26.93 -6.02
CA PRO A 734 -2.39 -28.05 -5.11
C PRO A 734 -3.47 -29.05 -5.54
N ILE A 735 -4.65 -28.57 -5.92
CA ILE A 735 -5.75 -29.45 -6.33
C ILE A 735 -5.41 -30.25 -7.59
N PHE A 736 -4.83 -29.62 -8.62
CA PHE A 736 -4.46 -30.33 -9.85
C PHE A 736 -3.32 -31.32 -9.62
N ARG A 737 -2.26 -30.93 -8.90
CA ARG A 737 -1.15 -31.85 -8.57
C ARG A 737 -1.61 -32.97 -7.66
N GLY A 738 -2.42 -32.69 -6.65
CA GLY A 738 -3.03 -33.69 -5.77
C GLY A 738 -3.90 -34.68 -6.53
N SER A 739 -4.66 -34.21 -7.52
CA SER A 739 -5.51 -35.07 -8.38
C SER A 739 -4.66 -35.97 -9.28
N SER A 740 -3.57 -35.46 -9.86
CA SER A 740 -2.62 -36.28 -10.61
C SER A 740 -1.91 -37.31 -9.73
N ALA A 741 -1.48 -36.90 -8.53
CA ALA A 741 -0.86 -37.79 -7.54
C ALA A 741 -1.82 -38.91 -7.10
N LEU A 742 -3.11 -38.60 -6.90
CA LEU A 742 -4.15 -39.58 -6.62
C LEU A 742 -4.23 -40.65 -7.73
N VAL A 743 -4.25 -40.24 -9.01
CA VAL A 743 -4.35 -41.18 -10.13
C VAL A 743 -3.13 -42.11 -10.14
N PHE A 744 -1.91 -41.58 -10.06
CA PHE A 744 -0.69 -42.40 -10.07
C PHE A 744 -0.52 -43.26 -8.80
N HIS A 745 -1.17 -42.89 -7.70
CA HIS A 745 -1.22 -43.68 -6.48
C HIS A 745 -2.21 -44.85 -6.59
N LEU A 746 -3.41 -44.60 -7.12
CA LEU A 746 -4.49 -45.60 -7.17
C LEU A 746 -4.37 -46.58 -8.33
N TYR A 747 -3.73 -46.18 -9.44
CA TYR A 747 -3.67 -46.97 -10.66
C TYR A 747 -2.21 -47.20 -11.09
N GLU A 748 -1.95 -48.41 -11.57
CA GLU A 748 -0.69 -48.77 -12.25
C GLU A 748 -0.71 -48.20 -13.68
N THR A 749 -0.63 -46.88 -13.77
CA THR A 749 -0.61 -46.12 -15.02
C THR A 749 0.67 -45.31 -15.15
N GLU A 750 1.16 -45.20 -16.38
CA GLU A 750 2.31 -44.38 -16.74
C GLU A 750 1.90 -43.01 -17.32
N ARG A 751 0.64 -42.85 -17.74
CA ARG A 751 0.17 -41.62 -18.39
C ARG A 751 -1.24 -41.24 -17.96
N LEU A 752 -1.40 -39.96 -17.62
CA LEU A 752 -2.70 -39.33 -17.35
C LEU A 752 -3.07 -38.42 -18.52
N ILE A 753 -4.28 -38.60 -19.04
CA ILE A 753 -4.81 -37.91 -20.22
C ILE A 753 -5.93 -36.95 -19.79
N ILE A 754 -5.87 -35.73 -20.31
CA ILE A 754 -6.95 -34.74 -20.15
C ILE A 754 -7.24 -34.04 -21.47
N GLU A 755 -8.47 -33.57 -21.64
CA GLU A 755 -8.93 -32.95 -22.87
C GLU A 755 -9.74 -31.67 -22.60
N PRO A 756 -9.14 -30.62 -21.99
CA PRO A 756 -9.82 -29.33 -21.81
C PRO A 756 -10.28 -28.73 -23.15
N ASP A 757 -11.37 -27.94 -23.11
CA ASP A 757 -11.81 -27.14 -24.28
C ASP A 757 -10.67 -26.21 -24.71
N SER A 758 -10.34 -26.15 -26.01
CA SER A 758 -9.17 -25.42 -26.49
C SER A 758 -9.25 -23.90 -26.31
N ARG A 759 -10.42 -23.37 -25.88
CA ARG A 759 -10.61 -21.97 -25.48
C ARG A 759 -10.36 -21.72 -24.00
N ASN A 760 -10.09 -22.75 -23.18
CA ASN A 760 -9.90 -22.60 -21.75
C ASN A 760 -8.53 -21.99 -21.42
N ARG A 761 -8.49 -20.66 -21.30
CA ARG A 761 -7.27 -19.87 -21.05
C ARG A 761 -6.73 -19.95 -19.62
N ILE A 762 -7.43 -20.63 -18.71
CA ILE A 762 -6.98 -20.83 -17.33
C ILE A 762 -6.47 -22.26 -17.15
N VAL A 763 -7.26 -23.27 -17.51
CA VAL A 763 -6.90 -24.67 -17.25
C VAL A 763 -5.67 -25.10 -18.06
N ILE A 764 -5.56 -24.72 -19.34
CA ILE A 764 -4.44 -25.19 -20.19
C ILE A 764 -3.08 -24.71 -19.63
N PRO A 765 -2.84 -23.40 -19.41
CA PRO A 765 -1.55 -22.94 -18.86
C PRO A 765 -1.26 -23.46 -17.45
N THR A 766 -2.29 -23.68 -16.63
CA THR A 766 -2.11 -24.26 -15.29
C THR A 766 -1.70 -25.72 -15.38
N GLN A 767 -2.32 -26.52 -16.27
CA GLN A 767 -1.96 -27.92 -16.45
C GLN A 767 -0.56 -28.10 -17.03
N GLU A 768 -0.12 -27.22 -17.95
CA GLU A 768 1.28 -27.21 -18.42
C GLU A 768 2.26 -26.96 -17.27
N GLN A 769 1.94 -26.03 -16.38
CA GLN A 769 2.70 -25.79 -15.15
C GLN A 769 2.65 -26.97 -14.17
N CYS A 770 1.60 -27.81 -14.19
CA CYS A 770 1.56 -29.08 -13.46
C CYS A 770 2.37 -30.21 -14.13
N GLY A 771 2.90 -30.00 -15.34
CA GLY A 771 3.74 -30.97 -16.06
C GLY A 771 3.05 -31.63 -17.26
N PHE A 772 1.81 -31.28 -17.59
CA PHE A 772 1.20 -31.76 -18.82
C PHE A 772 1.87 -31.10 -20.04
N TYR A 773 1.89 -31.79 -21.17
CA TYR A 773 2.18 -31.18 -22.47
C TYR A 773 0.99 -31.37 -23.41
N ILE A 774 0.78 -30.40 -24.31
CA ILE A 774 -0.22 -30.53 -25.37
C ILE A 774 0.29 -31.55 -26.39
N TYR A 775 -0.42 -32.66 -26.54
CA TYR A 775 -0.11 -33.70 -27.51
C TYR A 775 -0.66 -33.34 -28.90
N ASP A 776 -1.93 -32.95 -28.97
CA ASP A 776 -2.60 -32.53 -30.21
C ASP A 776 -3.87 -31.70 -29.92
N GLU A 777 -4.40 -31.02 -30.93
CA GLU A 777 -5.72 -30.40 -30.87
C GLU A 777 -6.76 -31.24 -31.64
N VAL A 778 -7.66 -31.90 -30.89
CA VAL A 778 -8.60 -32.88 -31.44
C VAL A 778 -10.03 -32.33 -31.50
N LYS A 779 -10.78 -32.74 -32.54
CA LYS A 779 -12.19 -32.38 -32.70
C LYS A 779 -13.08 -33.52 -32.19
N LEU A 780 -13.54 -33.39 -30.95
CA LEU A 780 -14.53 -34.29 -30.35
C LEU A 780 -15.95 -33.91 -30.82
N PRO A 781 -16.94 -34.81 -30.73
CA PRO A 781 -18.30 -34.55 -31.23
C PRO A 781 -18.96 -33.29 -30.64
N HIS A 782 -18.55 -32.88 -29.45
CA HIS A 782 -19.20 -31.82 -28.67
C HIS A 782 -18.27 -30.62 -28.34
N LYS A 783 -16.97 -30.70 -28.67
CA LYS A 783 -15.98 -29.62 -28.43
C LYS A 783 -14.73 -29.79 -29.28
N LYS A 784 -14.01 -28.69 -29.49
CA LYS A 784 -12.60 -28.72 -29.90
C LYS A 784 -11.75 -28.76 -28.62
N ALA A 785 -10.89 -29.74 -28.47
CA ALA A 785 -10.15 -29.98 -27.24
C ALA A 785 -8.64 -29.91 -27.47
N ALA A 786 -7.91 -29.34 -26.51
CA ALA A 786 -6.47 -29.52 -26.43
C ALA A 786 -6.22 -30.84 -25.68
N LEU A 787 -5.81 -31.89 -26.37
CA LEU A 787 -5.48 -33.18 -25.76
C LEU A 787 -4.11 -33.05 -25.12
N MET A 788 -4.03 -33.26 -23.81
CA MET A 788 -2.82 -33.11 -23.03
C MET A 788 -2.47 -34.41 -22.30
N ILE A 789 -1.17 -34.69 -22.20
CA ILE A 789 -0.63 -35.89 -21.57
C ILE A 789 0.32 -35.49 -20.44
N LEU A 790 0.19 -36.17 -19.30
CA LEU A 790 1.14 -36.11 -18.19
C LEU A 790 1.75 -37.49 -18.01
N GLU A 791 3.07 -37.58 -18.16
CA GLU A 791 3.83 -38.81 -17.91
C GLU A 791 4.21 -38.91 -16.44
N ARG A 792 4.09 -40.12 -15.87
CA ARG A 792 4.33 -40.41 -14.46
C ARG A 792 5.72 -39.95 -14.01
N GLU A 793 6.74 -40.31 -14.76
CA GLU A 793 8.13 -39.94 -14.46
C GLU A 793 8.31 -38.42 -14.45
N HIS A 794 7.82 -37.73 -15.48
CA HIS A 794 7.90 -36.27 -15.57
C HIS A 794 7.17 -35.57 -14.42
N PHE A 795 5.99 -36.07 -14.04
CA PHE A 795 5.25 -35.54 -12.90
C PHE A 795 6.05 -35.63 -11.59
N PHE A 796 6.58 -36.80 -11.26
CA PHE A 796 7.33 -36.99 -10.02
C PHE A 796 8.69 -36.31 -10.04
N GLN A 797 9.34 -36.16 -11.20
CA GLN A 797 10.54 -35.34 -11.34
C GLN A 797 10.22 -33.88 -11.03
N LYS A 798 9.19 -33.30 -11.65
CA LYS A 798 8.78 -31.90 -11.42
C LYS A 798 8.38 -31.66 -9.97
N LEU A 799 7.67 -32.61 -9.34
CA LEU A 799 7.37 -32.54 -7.90
C LEU A 799 8.64 -32.63 -7.03
N SER A 800 9.63 -33.40 -7.45
CA SER A 800 10.91 -33.50 -6.74
C SER A 800 11.70 -32.20 -6.87
N ASP A 801 11.69 -31.57 -8.04
CA ASP A 801 12.30 -30.25 -8.26
C ASP A 801 11.61 -29.19 -7.40
N LEU A 802 10.27 -29.21 -7.32
CA LEU A 802 9.51 -28.33 -6.44
C LEU A 802 9.78 -28.59 -4.96
N LYS A 803 9.96 -29.86 -4.56
CA LYS A 803 10.41 -30.22 -3.22
C LYS A 803 11.85 -29.79 -2.95
N GLN A 804 12.72 -29.81 -3.95
CA GLN A 804 14.08 -29.31 -3.84
C GLN A 804 14.08 -27.80 -3.72
N ILE A 805 13.26 -27.09 -4.50
CA ILE A 805 13.02 -25.65 -4.32
C ILE A 805 12.48 -25.39 -2.89
N SER A 806 11.47 -26.14 -2.44
CA SER A 806 10.91 -25.98 -1.09
C SER A 806 11.88 -26.38 0.02
N THR A 807 12.79 -27.33 -0.21
CA THR A 807 13.82 -27.75 0.75
C THR A 807 15.11 -26.93 0.66
N GLU A 808 15.39 -26.26 -0.46
CA GLU A 808 16.40 -25.21 -0.61
C GLU A 808 15.93 -23.94 0.11
N PHE A 809 14.62 -23.67 0.14
CA PHE A 809 14.00 -22.73 1.07
C PHE A 809 13.96 -23.23 2.54
N CYS A 810 14.29 -24.49 2.80
CA CYS A 810 14.41 -25.07 4.15
C CYS A 810 15.84 -25.52 4.52
N ASN A 811 16.86 -25.19 3.73
CA ASN A 811 18.25 -25.47 4.05
C ASN A 811 19.11 -24.23 3.82
N THR A 812 19.08 -23.31 4.78
CA THR A 812 20.29 -22.84 5.47
C THR A 812 19.91 -21.90 6.61
N ARG A 813 20.02 -22.48 7.82
CA ARG A 813 20.36 -21.88 9.13
C ARG A 813 19.50 -20.80 9.74
#